data_AF-A0A7J2LRU1-F1
#
_entry.id   AF-A0A7J2LRU1-F1
#
_cell.length_a   1.000
_cell.length_b   1.000
_cell.length_c   1.000
_cell.angle_alpha   90.00
_cell.angle_beta   90.00
_cell.angle_gamma   90.00
#
_symmetry.space_group_name_H-M   'P 1'
#
loop_
_entity.id
_entity.type
_entity.pdbx_description
1 polymer ?
#
loop_
_entity_poly.entity_id
_entity_poly.type
_entity_poly.pdbx_seq_one_letter_code
_entity_poly.pdbx_strand_id
1 'polypeptide(L)'
;MIQGVLAMLKSGLLIAQRGFEQNQSFVSPLMAAALNLSEALAEEGLRKLDLGGKKIYVVSSPINPDLVVAVASDAEDPSIELRARELLSKIAEIIPQGIEIVTDDMQRKVQRLLEDFIRRKHIEMPYFDAVIDIAKIIYGNLPPDAISRVEEHIDNFITNEEKDEEKRIHKPRIISISSPRDALSEILKNLYSWDLLPAFDVAYSLAKTNSEEKILGALLAIKIGLLTRRMPPNHLTVAQDIIRELMEEVKDRSDLLTKFVILEALGTLEERRGEWTHFLQSQMDALINLLNSTESELLREIYAFLLFSTSRYVLYSPLGERLLKILGEKSRYLKEYLSSLYELYDLFQILYTTKNWSEIEKELARIKTSYLEVRKRFQEILSKKFVILRMLNRERILELSFYTLSRILPYLLVNMAAVESYGLSIRDRHLILQESYQMAVDDAYDILRIMPPLESRAYFNFYQLILHVLYYLTLFATRKEAEELWKHILKIAREGLLFFARLWARKRISNYGFLSLISPIIFTLAKAAWHLNEESIELLSYVRHIAFVSPEVKEEVNRNRERHRPLYLNTLMAFLPVIQYIQIPGTRERILREILEISDQIGERDIVRKEVTREFIDDLADTVIACIEYSSDKNLCKHGLQMLKKYATVLIRDMKESTFEAAIAFE
;
A
#
# COMPACT_ATOMS: atom_id res chain seq x y z
N MET A 1 21.51 10.94 -15.10
CA MET A 1 22.54 9.91 -15.35
C MET A 1 23.76 10.29 -14.53
N ILE A 2 24.39 9.34 -13.84
CA ILE A 2 25.59 9.63 -13.02
C ILE A 2 26.76 9.88 -13.96
N GLN A 3 27.35 11.07 -13.86
CA GLN A 3 28.45 11.52 -14.73
C GLN A 3 29.81 11.20 -14.13
N GLY A 4 29.91 11.18 -12.80
CA GLY A 4 31.13 10.82 -12.12
C GLY A 4 30.92 10.60 -10.63
N VAL A 5 31.85 9.88 -10.02
CA VAL A 5 31.91 9.62 -8.59
C VAL A 5 33.36 9.76 -8.12
N LEU A 6 33.53 10.31 -6.92
CA LEU A 6 34.82 10.38 -6.24
C LEU A 6 34.67 9.92 -4.79
N ALA A 7 35.72 9.28 -4.29
CA ALA A 7 35.90 8.95 -2.89
C ALA A 7 37.16 9.67 -2.39
N MET A 8 37.06 10.38 -1.27
CA MET A 8 38.15 11.17 -0.72
C MET A 8 38.07 11.25 0.81
N LEU A 9 39.16 11.66 1.44
CA LEU A 9 39.14 12.10 2.82
C LEU A 9 38.75 13.58 2.92
N LYS A 10 38.16 14.01 4.04
CA LYS A 10 37.83 15.42 4.35
C LYS A 10 39.05 16.33 4.25
N SER A 11 40.25 15.79 4.48
CA SER A 11 41.53 16.49 4.29
C SER A 11 41.82 16.92 2.85
N GLY A 12 41.06 16.42 1.85
CA GLY A 12 41.34 16.64 0.44
C GLY A 12 42.14 15.52 -0.23
N LEU A 13 42.50 14.45 0.51
CA LEU A 13 43.20 13.31 -0.08
C LEU A 13 42.25 12.50 -0.95
N LEU A 14 42.50 12.49 -2.26
CA LEU A 14 41.75 11.66 -3.20
C LEU A 14 42.12 10.18 -3.03
N ILE A 15 41.12 9.33 -2.81
CA ILE A 15 41.29 7.86 -2.76
C ILE A 15 41.15 7.31 -4.18
N ALA A 16 40.02 7.57 -4.82
CA ALA A 16 39.69 7.06 -6.15
C ALA A 16 38.63 7.94 -6.82
N GLN A 17 38.58 7.92 -8.15
CA GLN A 17 37.54 8.62 -8.91
C GLN A 17 37.23 7.94 -10.25
N ARG A 18 36.04 8.21 -10.77
CA ARG A 18 35.59 7.76 -12.08
C ARG A 18 34.67 8.82 -12.71
N GLY A 19 34.83 9.09 -14.01
CA GLY A 19 34.06 10.11 -14.73
C GLY A 19 34.59 11.55 -14.57
N PHE A 20 35.67 11.73 -13.80
CA PHE A 20 36.36 13.01 -13.58
C PHE A 20 37.83 12.97 -14.03
N GLU A 21 38.24 12.01 -14.86
CA GLU A 21 39.63 11.70 -15.18
C GLU A 21 40.39 12.90 -15.78
N GLN A 22 39.70 13.78 -16.52
CA GLN A 22 40.33 14.96 -17.14
C GLN A 22 40.51 16.15 -16.17
N ASN A 23 39.84 16.17 -15.02
CA ASN A 23 39.83 17.30 -14.06
C ASN A 23 40.34 16.92 -12.66
N GLN A 24 41.11 15.84 -12.58
CA GLN A 24 41.54 15.13 -11.37
C GLN A 24 42.24 16.03 -10.34
N SER A 25 42.98 17.05 -10.78
CA SER A 25 43.74 17.97 -9.91
C SER A 25 42.91 19.08 -9.25
N PHE A 26 41.66 19.31 -9.67
CA PHE A 26 40.85 20.44 -9.20
C PHE A 26 39.63 20.02 -8.36
N VAL A 27 39.03 18.86 -8.66
CA VAL A 27 37.73 18.49 -8.06
C VAL A 27 37.86 18.18 -6.57
N SER A 28 38.84 17.36 -6.16
CA SER A 28 38.97 16.97 -4.74
C SER A 28 39.34 18.15 -3.82
N PRO A 29 40.31 19.03 -4.15
CA PRO A 29 40.61 20.21 -3.34
C PRO A 29 39.43 21.19 -3.24
N LEU A 30 38.67 21.38 -4.32
CA LEU A 30 37.52 22.28 -4.34
C LEU A 30 36.36 21.72 -3.50
N MET A 31 36.15 20.40 -3.52
CA MET A 31 35.20 19.72 -2.64
C MET A 31 35.60 19.82 -1.16
N ALA A 32 36.89 19.67 -0.83
CA ALA A 32 37.39 19.86 0.53
C ALA A 32 37.15 21.29 1.03
N ALA A 33 37.42 22.30 0.19
CA ALA A 33 37.15 23.69 0.52
C ALA A 33 35.66 23.95 0.77
N ALA A 34 34.78 23.38 -0.06
CA ALA A 34 33.33 23.50 0.10
C ALA A 34 32.81 22.82 1.38
N LEU A 35 33.36 21.65 1.74
CA LEU A 35 33.04 20.95 2.99
C LEU A 35 33.43 21.79 4.21
N ASN A 36 34.67 22.29 4.26
CA ASN A 36 35.17 23.11 5.36
C ASN A 36 34.39 24.42 5.51
N LEU A 37 34.03 25.06 4.40
CA LEU A 37 33.17 26.26 4.41
C LEU A 37 31.77 25.96 4.95
N SER A 38 31.18 24.82 4.56
CA SER A 38 29.86 24.44 5.03
C SER A 38 29.84 24.10 6.52
N GLU A 39 30.86 23.40 7.03
CA GLU A 39 30.98 23.10 8.46
C GLU A 39 31.16 24.38 9.30
N ALA A 40 31.80 25.42 8.74
CA ALA A 40 31.94 26.72 9.39
C ALA A 40 30.65 27.56 9.38
N LEU A 41 29.71 27.28 8.47
CA LEU A 41 28.52 28.10 8.22
C LEU A 41 27.19 27.46 8.64
N ALA A 42 27.14 26.14 8.78
CA ALA A 42 25.91 25.40 9.05
C ALA A 42 26.14 24.24 10.04
N GLU A 43 25.19 24.02 10.96
CA GLU A 43 25.26 22.93 11.94
C GLU A 43 25.19 21.52 11.30
N GLU A 44 24.67 21.38 10.08
CA GLU A 44 24.37 20.08 9.44
C GLU A 44 25.33 19.66 8.29
N GLY A 45 26.39 20.43 8.01
CA GLY A 45 27.38 20.13 6.97
C GLY A 45 26.88 20.21 5.50
N LEU A 46 27.79 19.92 4.53
CA LEU A 46 27.49 20.07 3.10
C LEU A 46 26.75 18.85 2.54
N ARG A 47 25.51 19.05 2.09
CA ARG A 47 24.64 17.97 1.58
C ARG A 47 24.59 17.91 0.05
N LYS A 48 24.56 19.08 -0.59
CA LYS A 48 24.40 19.22 -2.05
C LYS A 48 25.05 20.51 -2.53
N LEU A 49 25.70 20.45 -3.68
CA LEU A 49 26.18 21.61 -4.43
C LEU A 49 25.50 21.64 -5.80
N ASP A 50 25.08 22.82 -6.24
CA ASP A 50 24.59 23.05 -7.60
C ASP A 50 25.64 23.87 -8.37
N LEU A 51 26.17 23.31 -9.46
CA LEU A 51 27.25 23.87 -10.26
C LEU A 51 26.86 23.84 -11.74
N GLY A 52 26.35 24.96 -12.27
CA GLY A 52 26.16 25.17 -13.71
C GLY A 52 25.25 24.14 -14.37
N GLY A 53 24.17 23.71 -13.70
CA GLY A 53 23.24 22.68 -14.20
C GLY A 53 23.61 21.26 -13.81
N LYS A 54 24.73 21.05 -13.10
CA LYS A 54 25.10 19.76 -12.50
C LYS A 54 24.88 19.79 -10.99
N LYS A 55 24.34 18.70 -10.45
CA LYS A 55 24.14 18.53 -9.00
C LYS A 55 25.18 17.56 -8.46
N ILE A 56 25.91 17.98 -7.43
CA ILE A 56 26.86 17.14 -6.70
C ILE A 56 26.23 16.79 -5.36
N TYR A 57 26.02 15.51 -5.12
CA TYR A 57 25.55 14.96 -3.86
C TYR A 57 26.75 14.54 -3.04
N VAL A 58 26.79 14.95 -1.78
CA VAL A 58 27.92 14.68 -0.88
C VAL A 58 27.40 13.91 0.32
N VAL A 59 28.07 12.81 0.63
CA VAL A 59 27.75 11.94 1.76
C VAL A 59 29.03 11.65 2.55
N SER A 60 28.92 11.76 3.87
CA SER A 60 30.02 11.51 4.82
C SER A 60 29.70 10.26 5.64
N SER A 61 30.71 9.47 5.98
CA SER A 61 30.48 8.20 6.66
C SER A 61 30.29 8.42 8.16
N PRO A 62 29.27 7.81 8.79
CA PRO A 62 29.11 7.85 10.24
C PRO A 62 30.14 6.96 10.97
N ILE A 63 30.72 5.97 10.26
CA ILE A 63 31.72 5.04 10.80
C ILE A 63 33.13 5.62 10.71
N ASN A 64 33.43 6.30 9.59
CA ASN A 64 34.67 7.02 9.39
C ASN A 64 34.34 8.46 8.97
N PRO A 65 34.22 9.40 9.93
CA PRO A 65 33.80 10.77 9.67
C PRO A 65 34.69 11.52 8.67
N ASP A 66 35.93 11.06 8.48
CA ASP A 66 36.86 11.64 7.52
C ASP A 66 36.61 11.18 6.09
N LEU A 67 35.88 10.08 5.88
CA LEU A 67 35.59 9.55 4.54
C LEU A 67 34.36 10.22 3.93
N VAL A 68 34.53 10.69 2.69
CA VAL A 68 33.48 11.37 1.91
C VAL A 68 33.38 10.74 0.51
N VAL A 69 32.15 10.56 0.05
CA VAL A 69 31.84 10.24 -1.35
C VAL A 69 31.06 11.40 -1.94
N ALA A 70 31.46 11.84 -3.13
CA ALA A 70 30.72 12.84 -3.91
C ALA A 70 30.35 12.29 -5.28
N VAL A 71 29.09 12.47 -5.68
CA VAL A 71 28.52 11.96 -6.94
C VAL A 71 27.95 13.11 -7.74
N ALA A 72 28.37 13.26 -9.00
CA ALA A 72 27.81 14.24 -9.93
C ALA A 72 26.74 13.64 -10.85
N SER A 73 25.67 14.41 -11.05
CA SER A 73 24.55 14.08 -11.94
C SER A 73 24.05 15.29 -12.72
N ASP A 74 23.60 15.05 -13.95
CA ASP A 74 22.99 16.07 -14.82
C ASP A 74 21.54 16.41 -14.44
N ALA A 75 20.89 15.57 -13.63
CA ALA A 75 19.49 15.73 -13.24
C ALA A 75 19.34 15.57 -11.73
N GLU A 76 18.26 16.18 -11.22
CA GLU A 76 17.82 15.98 -9.85
C GLU A 76 17.29 14.56 -9.70
N ASP A 77 18.17 13.66 -9.29
CA ASP A 77 17.85 12.27 -9.02
C ASP A 77 18.11 12.01 -7.53
N PRO A 78 17.06 12.01 -6.70
CA PRO A 78 17.21 11.84 -5.27
C PRO A 78 17.60 10.41 -4.87
N SER A 79 17.61 9.42 -5.78
CA SER A 79 18.15 8.07 -5.52
C SER A 79 19.68 8.08 -5.38
N ILE A 80 20.35 9.08 -5.96
CA ILE A 80 21.80 9.18 -5.98
C ILE A 80 22.37 9.28 -4.57
N GLU A 81 21.67 9.96 -3.66
CA GLU A 81 22.11 10.07 -2.28
C GLU A 81 22.15 8.70 -1.58
N LEU A 82 21.08 7.89 -1.71
CA LEU A 82 21.04 6.54 -1.12
C LEU A 82 22.09 5.61 -1.72
N ARG A 83 22.23 5.65 -3.05
CA ARG A 83 23.28 4.91 -3.76
C ARG A 83 24.67 5.33 -3.30
N ALA A 84 24.91 6.63 -3.10
CA ALA A 84 26.18 7.14 -2.62
C ALA A 84 26.48 6.68 -1.19
N ARG A 85 25.47 6.61 -0.31
CA ARG A 85 25.62 6.04 1.05
C ARG A 85 25.95 4.55 1.03
N GLU A 86 25.30 3.78 0.16
CA GLU A 86 25.62 2.36 -0.03
C GLU A 86 27.07 2.18 -0.48
N LEU A 87 27.51 2.97 -1.47
CA LEU A 87 28.89 2.97 -1.94
C LEU A 87 29.86 3.35 -0.81
N LEU A 88 29.55 4.40 -0.06
CA LEU A 88 30.34 4.88 1.07
C LEU A 88 30.49 3.83 2.17
N SER A 89 29.41 3.10 2.47
CA SER A 89 29.41 1.95 3.38
C SER A 89 30.42 0.89 2.96
N LYS A 90 30.41 0.50 1.68
CA LYS A 90 31.36 -0.50 1.13
C LYS A 90 32.81 0.01 1.17
N ILE A 91 33.03 1.31 0.94
CA ILE A 91 34.36 1.92 1.01
C ILE A 91 34.86 1.99 2.46
N ALA A 92 33.98 2.29 3.42
CA ALA A 92 34.35 2.37 4.84
C ALA A 92 34.80 1.01 5.41
N GLU A 93 34.37 -0.11 4.83
CA GLU A 93 34.89 -1.45 5.19
C GLU A 93 36.30 -1.70 4.67
N ILE A 94 36.70 -1.02 3.59
CA ILE A 94 38.07 -1.06 3.05
C ILE A 94 38.96 -0.05 3.77
N ILE A 95 38.44 1.13 4.12
CA ILE A 95 39.15 2.23 4.77
C ILE A 95 38.46 2.57 6.10
N PRO A 96 38.72 1.78 7.17
CA PRO A 96 38.18 2.04 8.49
C PRO A 96 38.74 3.33 9.11
N GLN A 97 38.11 3.77 10.20
CA GLN A 97 38.51 4.96 10.95
C GLN A 97 39.97 4.85 11.46
N GLY A 98 40.69 5.99 11.45
CA GLY A 98 42.06 6.08 11.96
C GLY A 98 43.16 5.71 10.94
N ILE A 99 42.81 5.43 9.69
CA ILE A 99 43.79 5.26 8.61
C ILE A 99 44.18 6.62 8.04
N GLU A 100 45.45 7.01 8.23
CA GLU A 100 46.02 8.24 7.67
C GLU A 100 46.63 8.05 6.27
N ILE A 101 46.96 6.81 5.89
CA ILE A 101 47.63 6.48 4.61
C ILE A 101 46.82 5.41 3.86
N VAL A 102 46.37 5.76 2.66
CA VAL A 102 45.64 4.88 1.74
C VAL A 102 46.65 4.09 0.90
N THR A 103 46.60 2.76 0.96
CA THR A 103 47.51 1.89 0.18
C THR A 103 47.00 1.63 -1.24
N ASP A 104 47.90 1.26 -2.17
CA ASP A 104 47.55 0.91 -3.56
C ASP A 104 46.56 -0.26 -3.68
N ASP A 105 46.53 -1.18 -2.71
CA ASP A 105 45.55 -2.28 -2.66
C ASP A 105 44.15 -1.76 -2.30
N MET A 106 44.07 -0.90 -1.27
CA MET A 106 42.83 -0.22 -0.89
C MET A 106 42.29 0.63 -2.04
N GLN A 107 43.15 1.43 -2.67
CA GLN A 107 42.78 2.25 -3.82
C GLN A 107 42.22 1.40 -4.96
N ARG A 108 42.85 0.27 -5.30
CA ARG A 108 42.35 -0.65 -6.34
C ARG A 108 40.99 -1.25 -6.00
N LYS A 109 40.76 -1.63 -4.74
CA LYS A 109 39.47 -2.14 -4.28
C LYS A 109 38.38 -1.07 -4.37
N VAL A 110 38.68 0.15 -3.93
CA VAL A 110 37.74 1.28 -4.02
C VAL A 110 37.47 1.63 -5.49
N GLN A 111 38.48 1.65 -6.36
CA GLN A 111 38.30 1.93 -7.79
C GLN A 111 37.33 0.95 -8.46
N ARG A 112 37.40 -0.35 -8.13
CA ARG A 112 36.43 -1.35 -8.63
C ARG A 112 35.01 -1.05 -8.16
N LEU A 113 34.82 -0.68 -6.89
CA LEU A 113 33.51 -0.27 -6.38
C LEU A 113 32.96 0.95 -7.12
N LEU A 114 33.80 1.93 -7.45
CA LEU A 114 33.40 3.10 -8.24
C LEU A 114 33.01 2.72 -9.68
N GLU A 115 33.73 1.80 -10.31
CA GLU A 115 33.42 1.30 -11.65
C GLU A 115 32.09 0.54 -11.68
N ASP A 116 31.87 -0.35 -10.72
CA ASP A 116 30.62 -1.10 -10.57
C ASP A 116 29.44 -0.15 -10.29
N PHE A 117 29.66 0.88 -9.46
CA PHE A 117 28.66 1.89 -9.15
C PHE A 117 28.14 2.63 -10.38
N ILE A 118 29.05 3.04 -11.29
CA ILE A 118 28.67 3.71 -12.55
C ILE A 118 28.02 2.73 -13.53
N ARG A 119 28.50 1.49 -13.58
CA ARG A 119 27.99 0.46 -14.52
C ARG A 119 26.70 -0.20 -14.08
N ARG A 120 26.29 -0.02 -12.83
CA ARG A 120 25.14 -0.72 -12.22
C ARG A 120 23.88 -0.52 -13.05
N LYS A 121 23.33 -1.62 -13.57
CA LYS A 121 22.07 -1.67 -14.33
C LYS A 121 20.87 -1.60 -13.39
N HIS A 122 19.71 -1.31 -13.97
CA HIS A 122 18.41 -1.42 -13.31
C HIS A 122 18.21 -2.84 -12.76
N ILE A 123 17.93 -2.95 -11.46
CA ILE A 123 17.59 -4.21 -10.80
C ILE A 123 16.07 -4.31 -10.82
N GLU A 124 15.56 -5.39 -11.39
CA GLU A 124 14.13 -5.65 -11.50
C GLU A 124 13.64 -6.48 -10.31
N MET A 125 12.36 -6.31 -9.96
CA MET A 125 11.70 -7.20 -9.01
C MET A 125 11.82 -8.67 -9.46
N PRO A 126 12.02 -9.63 -8.53
CA PRO A 126 11.99 -11.05 -8.85
C PRO A 126 10.63 -11.47 -9.40
N TYR A 127 10.60 -12.58 -10.12
CA TYR A 127 9.33 -13.22 -10.50
C TYR A 127 8.66 -13.84 -9.26
N PHE A 128 7.34 -13.75 -9.20
CA PHE A 128 6.54 -14.23 -8.07
C PHE A 128 6.64 -15.74 -7.88
N ASP A 129 7.05 -16.47 -8.92
CA ASP A 129 7.37 -17.89 -8.90
C ASP A 129 8.31 -18.27 -7.74
N ALA A 130 9.31 -17.44 -7.43
CA ALA A 130 10.22 -17.68 -6.32
C ALA A 130 9.49 -17.72 -4.96
N VAL A 131 8.52 -16.82 -4.76
CA VAL A 131 7.71 -16.77 -3.54
C VAL A 131 6.73 -17.96 -3.46
N ILE A 132 6.14 -18.35 -4.60
CA ILE A 132 5.26 -19.52 -4.69
C ILE A 132 6.01 -20.81 -4.36
N ASP A 133 7.24 -20.96 -4.86
CA ASP A 133 8.04 -22.16 -4.64
C ASP A 133 8.44 -22.31 -3.17
N ILE A 134 8.78 -21.20 -2.49
CA ILE A 134 8.95 -21.20 -1.03
C ILE A 134 7.66 -21.64 -0.33
N ALA A 135 6.50 -21.10 -0.71
CA ALA A 135 5.22 -21.47 -0.11
C ALA A 135 4.89 -22.96 -0.27
N LYS A 136 5.17 -23.54 -1.45
CA LYS A 136 5.00 -24.98 -1.71
C LYS A 136 5.92 -25.82 -0.84
N ILE A 137 7.17 -25.40 -0.67
CA ILE A 137 8.12 -26.10 0.21
C ILE A 137 7.62 -26.04 1.65
N ILE A 138 7.20 -24.88 2.14
CA ILE A 138 6.68 -24.72 3.51
C ILE A 138 5.45 -25.62 3.69
N TYR A 139 4.42 -25.44 2.86
CA TYR A 139 3.16 -26.16 3.00
C TYR A 139 3.34 -27.67 2.87
N GLY A 140 4.15 -28.14 1.91
CA GLY A 140 4.44 -29.56 1.71
C GLY A 140 5.27 -30.22 2.82
N ASN A 141 5.91 -29.43 3.70
CA ASN A 141 6.67 -29.91 4.84
C ASN A 141 5.97 -29.66 6.20
N LEU A 142 4.74 -29.17 6.19
CA LEU A 142 3.92 -29.09 7.40
C LEU A 142 3.51 -30.50 7.89
N PRO A 143 3.26 -30.68 9.20
CA PRO A 143 2.72 -31.92 9.73
C PRO A 143 1.38 -32.30 9.03
N PRO A 144 1.14 -33.58 8.70
CA PRO A 144 -0.10 -34.01 8.03
C PRO A 144 -1.39 -33.61 8.76
N ASP A 145 -1.37 -33.60 10.09
CA ASP A 145 -2.51 -33.18 10.92
C ASP A 145 -2.78 -31.68 10.78
N ALA A 146 -1.74 -30.86 10.63
CA ALA A 146 -1.88 -29.43 10.39
C ALA A 146 -2.49 -29.16 9.01
N ILE A 147 -2.01 -29.85 7.97
CA ILE A 147 -2.56 -29.80 6.61
C ILE A 147 -4.04 -30.18 6.62
N SER A 148 -4.39 -31.29 7.27
CA SER A 148 -5.77 -31.78 7.34
C SER A 148 -6.71 -30.78 8.02
N ARG A 149 -6.29 -30.17 9.14
CA ARG A 149 -7.06 -29.13 9.83
C ARG A 149 -7.27 -27.89 8.96
N VAL A 150 -6.26 -27.48 8.18
CA VAL A 150 -6.34 -26.32 7.28
C VAL A 150 -7.33 -26.56 6.15
N GLU A 151 -7.23 -27.70 5.46
CA GLU A 151 -8.16 -28.01 4.35
C GLU A 151 -9.59 -28.17 4.86
N GLU A 152 -9.83 -28.86 5.99
CA GLU A 152 -11.16 -28.97 6.60
C GLU A 152 -11.73 -27.59 6.99
N HIS A 153 -10.89 -26.71 7.55
CA HIS A 153 -11.30 -25.36 7.90
C HIS A 153 -11.72 -24.56 6.66
N ILE A 154 -10.92 -24.58 5.61
CA ILE A 154 -11.18 -23.86 4.35
C ILE A 154 -12.45 -24.38 3.68
N ASP A 155 -12.60 -25.71 3.53
CA ASP A 155 -13.75 -26.31 2.85
C ASP A 155 -15.07 -26.03 3.58
N ASN A 156 -15.07 -26.16 4.91
CA ASN A 156 -16.24 -25.84 5.73
C ASN A 156 -16.57 -24.34 5.66
N PHE A 157 -15.57 -23.47 5.70
CA PHE A 157 -15.75 -22.03 5.61
C PHE A 157 -16.39 -21.64 4.26
N ILE A 158 -15.81 -22.08 3.14
CA ILE A 158 -16.32 -21.77 1.79
C ILE A 158 -17.75 -22.27 1.63
N THR A 159 -18.00 -23.53 1.98
CA THR A 159 -19.34 -24.14 1.83
C THR A 159 -20.41 -23.38 2.61
N ASN A 160 -20.11 -22.93 3.83
CA ASN A 160 -21.04 -22.18 4.65
C ASN A 160 -21.29 -20.78 4.10
N GLU A 161 -20.23 -20.10 3.67
CA GLU A 161 -20.33 -18.74 3.14
C GLU A 161 -21.05 -18.70 1.77
N GLU A 162 -20.86 -19.70 0.90
CA GLU A 162 -21.62 -19.84 -0.35
C GLU A 162 -23.12 -20.01 -0.09
N LYS A 163 -23.52 -20.88 0.84
CA LYS A 163 -24.94 -21.06 1.24
C LYS A 163 -25.55 -19.79 1.83
N ASP A 164 -24.76 -19.01 2.56
CA ASP A 164 -25.21 -17.74 3.12
C ASP A 164 -25.29 -16.63 2.06
N GLU A 165 -24.47 -16.67 1.01
CA GLU A 165 -24.58 -15.76 -0.13
C GLU A 165 -25.87 -15.96 -0.91
N GLU A 166 -26.33 -17.19 -1.11
CA GLU A 166 -27.59 -17.48 -1.81
C GLU A 166 -28.79 -16.75 -1.19
N LYS A 167 -28.80 -16.60 0.14
CA LYS A 167 -29.83 -15.87 0.88
C LYS A 167 -29.72 -14.35 0.75
N ARG A 168 -28.59 -13.85 0.25
CA ARG A 168 -28.24 -12.43 0.14
C ARG A 168 -28.28 -11.91 -1.30
N ILE A 169 -28.63 -12.76 -2.25
CA ILE A 169 -28.85 -12.34 -3.63
C ILE A 169 -30.16 -11.55 -3.71
N HIS A 170 -30.06 -10.30 -4.16
CA HIS A 170 -31.21 -9.47 -4.50
C HIS A 170 -31.91 -10.03 -5.74
N LYS A 171 -33.23 -10.14 -5.67
CA LYS A 171 -34.06 -10.53 -6.81
C LYS A 171 -34.56 -9.25 -7.50
N PRO A 172 -34.14 -8.98 -8.76
CA PRO A 172 -34.54 -7.78 -9.46
C PRO A 172 -36.06 -7.64 -9.53
N ARG A 173 -36.58 -6.45 -9.25
CA ARG A 173 -38.01 -6.14 -9.42
C ARG A 173 -38.22 -5.47 -10.77
N ILE A 174 -39.18 -5.97 -11.55
CA ILE A 174 -39.61 -5.32 -12.78
C ILE A 174 -40.63 -4.23 -12.42
N ILE A 175 -40.27 -2.98 -12.67
CA ILE A 175 -41.08 -1.79 -12.41
C ILE A 175 -41.61 -1.28 -13.76
N SER A 176 -42.86 -0.82 -13.77
CA SER A 176 -43.45 -0.22 -14.98
C SER A 176 -42.78 1.13 -15.27
N ILE A 177 -42.22 1.28 -16.48
CA ILE A 177 -41.59 2.52 -16.93
C ILE A 177 -42.54 3.24 -17.88
N SER A 178 -43.06 4.38 -17.42
CA SER A 178 -43.91 5.27 -18.23
C SER A 178 -43.09 6.17 -19.16
N SER A 179 -41.90 6.59 -18.74
CA SER A 179 -41.03 7.52 -19.44
C SER A 179 -39.56 7.17 -19.17
N PRO A 180 -38.73 6.95 -20.21
CA PRO A 180 -37.30 6.71 -20.03
C PRO A 180 -36.59 7.84 -19.26
N ARG A 181 -36.98 9.09 -19.51
CA ARG A 181 -36.42 10.26 -18.84
C ARG A 181 -36.74 10.28 -17.35
N ASP A 182 -37.96 9.90 -16.98
CA ASP A 182 -38.38 9.85 -15.58
C ASP A 182 -37.65 8.72 -14.86
N ALA A 183 -37.49 7.56 -15.51
CA ALA A 183 -36.70 6.45 -14.98
C ALA A 183 -35.23 6.84 -14.74
N LEU A 184 -34.58 7.54 -15.69
CA LEU A 184 -33.20 8.04 -15.50
C LEU A 184 -33.10 9.03 -14.32
N SER A 185 -34.12 9.90 -14.16
CA SER A 185 -34.17 10.85 -13.05
C SER A 185 -34.37 10.15 -11.70
N GLU A 186 -35.20 9.11 -11.66
CA GLU A 186 -35.43 8.27 -10.48
C GLU A 186 -34.17 7.48 -10.08
N ILE A 187 -33.45 6.92 -11.07
CA ILE A 187 -32.15 6.27 -10.84
C ILE A 187 -31.20 7.25 -10.16
N LEU A 188 -30.99 8.45 -10.71
CA LEU A 188 -30.10 9.45 -10.12
C LEU A 188 -30.52 9.86 -8.71
N LYS A 189 -31.82 10.05 -8.46
CA LYS A 189 -32.34 10.36 -7.13
C LYS A 189 -31.92 9.32 -6.10
N ASN A 190 -32.08 8.03 -6.42
CA ASN A 190 -31.69 6.93 -5.53
C ASN A 190 -30.16 6.85 -5.37
N LEU A 191 -29.40 7.07 -6.45
CA LEU A 191 -27.94 7.11 -6.40
C LEU A 191 -27.42 8.27 -5.54
N TYR A 192 -28.07 9.43 -5.56
CA TYR A 192 -27.68 10.59 -4.75
C TYR A 192 -27.89 10.38 -3.25
N SER A 193 -28.83 9.51 -2.86
CA SER A 193 -28.96 9.01 -1.49
C SER A 193 -28.17 7.73 -1.20
N TRP A 194 -27.36 7.26 -2.16
CA TRP A 194 -26.58 6.02 -2.08
C TRP A 194 -27.42 4.75 -1.87
N ASP A 195 -28.66 4.76 -2.36
CA ASP A 195 -29.57 3.61 -2.29
C ASP A 195 -29.51 2.79 -3.59
N LEU A 196 -28.57 1.84 -3.62
CA LEU A 196 -28.17 1.16 -4.85
C LEU A 196 -29.20 0.11 -5.35
N LEU A 197 -29.93 -0.57 -4.48
CA LEU A 197 -30.84 -1.65 -4.93
C LEU A 197 -32.10 -1.12 -5.64
N PRO A 198 -32.78 -0.07 -5.13
CA PRO A 198 -33.87 0.56 -5.87
C PRO A 198 -33.38 1.21 -7.17
N ALA A 199 -32.19 1.84 -7.17
CA ALA A 199 -31.58 2.35 -8.39
C ALA A 199 -31.33 1.23 -9.42
N PHE A 200 -30.88 0.06 -8.96
CA PHE A 200 -30.69 -1.12 -9.80
C PHE A 200 -32.02 -1.63 -10.37
N ASP A 201 -33.08 -1.75 -9.58
CA ASP A 201 -34.39 -2.25 -10.04
C ASP A 201 -34.95 -1.37 -11.17
N VAL A 202 -34.84 -0.03 -11.05
CA VAL A 202 -35.27 0.90 -12.10
C VAL A 202 -34.38 0.80 -13.34
N ALA A 203 -33.05 0.74 -13.17
CA ALA A 203 -32.11 0.61 -14.28
C ALA A 203 -32.29 -0.72 -15.05
N TYR A 204 -32.45 -1.82 -14.33
CA TYR A 204 -32.73 -3.13 -14.89
C TYR A 204 -34.06 -3.13 -15.66
N SER A 205 -35.10 -2.52 -15.10
CA SER A 205 -36.39 -2.37 -15.79
C SER A 205 -36.24 -1.57 -17.08
N LEU A 206 -35.42 -0.50 -17.08
CA LEU A 206 -35.17 0.33 -18.27
C LEU A 206 -34.45 -0.46 -19.36
N ALA A 207 -33.49 -1.31 -18.98
CA ALA A 207 -32.76 -2.19 -19.90
C ALA A 207 -33.69 -3.15 -20.67
N LYS A 208 -34.81 -3.55 -20.04
CA LYS A 208 -35.78 -4.49 -20.63
C LYS A 208 -36.89 -3.80 -21.44
N THR A 209 -36.84 -2.48 -21.62
CA THR A 209 -37.79 -1.76 -22.47
C THR A 209 -37.39 -1.77 -23.95
N ASN A 210 -38.32 -1.38 -24.81
CA ASN A 210 -38.05 -1.16 -26.24
C ASN A 210 -37.59 0.29 -26.55
N SER A 211 -37.19 1.08 -25.55
CA SER A 211 -36.75 2.47 -25.75
C SER A 211 -35.31 2.56 -26.27
N GLU A 212 -34.93 3.71 -26.82
CA GLU A 212 -33.55 3.96 -27.24
C GLU A 212 -32.57 3.99 -26.06
N GLU A 213 -33.06 4.40 -24.88
CA GLU A 213 -32.32 4.47 -23.62
C GLU A 213 -32.12 3.10 -22.93
N LYS A 214 -32.62 2.00 -23.50
CA LYS A 214 -32.41 0.66 -22.94
C LYS A 214 -30.92 0.35 -22.71
N ILE A 215 -30.05 0.87 -23.59
CA ILE A 215 -28.59 0.68 -23.47
C ILE A 215 -28.07 1.39 -22.22
N LEU A 216 -28.52 2.63 -21.96
CA LEU A 216 -28.16 3.35 -20.74
C LEU A 216 -28.68 2.63 -19.49
N GLY A 217 -29.90 2.09 -19.55
CA GLY A 217 -30.45 1.22 -18.51
C GLY A 217 -29.53 0.03 -18.21
N ALA A 218 -29.07 -0.67 -19.25
CA ALA A 218 -28.16 -1.81 -19.12
C ALA A 218 -26.81 -1.40 -18.51
N LEU A 219 -26.18 -0.33 -19.02
CA LEU A 219 -24.91 0.17 -18.51
C LEU A 219 -25.01 0.59 -17.03
N LEU A 220 -26.10 1.27 -16.65
CA LEU A 220 -26.37 1.67 -15.26
C LEU A 220 -26.58 0.44 -14.37
N ALA A 221 -27.36 -0.53 -14.81
CA ALA A 221 -27.61 -1.76 -14.07
C ALA A 221 -26.32 -2.56 -13.86
N ILE A 222 -25.45 -2.66 -14.88
CA ILE A 222 -24.10 -3.26 -14.76
C ILE A 222 -23.30 -2.50 -13.70
N LYS A 223 -23.20 -1.17 -13.83
CA LYS A 223 -22.41 -0.33 -12.92
C LYS A 223 -22.84 -0.45 -11.46
N ILE A 224 -24.16 -0.35 -11.22
CA ILE A 224 -24.74 -0.46 -9.88
C ILE A 224 -24.58 -1.89 -9.36
N GLY A 225 -24.79 -2.90 -10.20
CA GLY A 225 -24.55 -4.30 -9.86
C GLY A 225 -23.13 -4.54 -9.37
N LEU A 226 -22.12 -4.02 -10.08
CA LEU A 226 -20.71 -4.09 -9.66
C LEU A 226 -20.47 -3.40 -8.30
N LEU A 227 -21.06 -2.22 -8.07
CA LEU A 227 -20.94 -1.52 -6.79
C LEU A 227 -21.55 -2.33 -5.63
N THR A 228 -22.74 -2.91 -5.82
CA THR A 228 -23.39 -3.73 -4.76
C THR A 228 -22.54 -4.95 -4.41
N ARG A 229 -21.93 -5.63 -5.39
CA ARG A 229 -21.07 -6.79 -5.14
C ARG A 229 -19.83 -6.45 -4.31
N ARG A 230 -19.33 -5.22 -4.39
CA ARG A 230 -18.16 -4.76 -3.61
C ARG A 230 -18.52 -4.34 -2.19
N MET A 231 -19.79 -4.33 -1.80
CA MET A 231 -20.25 -3.95 -0.45
C MET A 231 -19.92 -5.02 0.61
N PRO A 232 -19.99 -4.67 1.91
CA PRO A 232 -19.67 -5.60 2.99
C PRO A 232 -20.51 -6.88 2.96
N PRO A 233 -20.02 -7.99 3.55
CA PRO A 233 -20.69 -9.29 3.48
C PRO A 233 -22.17 -9.27 3.93
N ASN A 234 -22.54 -8.34 4.81
CA ASN A 234 -23.91 -8.27 5.33
C ASN A 234 -24.93 -7.61 4.39
N HIS A 235 -24.49 -7.05 3.26
CA HIS A 235 -25.37 -6.38 2.29
C HIS A 235 -25.88 -7.35 1.23
N LEU A 236 -27.06 -7.03 0.68
CA LEU A 236 -27.60 -7.73 -0.49
C LEU A 236 -26.80 -7.36 -1.75
N THR A 237 -26.70 -8.29 -2.68
CA THR A 237 -25.91 -8.13 -3.91
C THR A 237 -26.69 -8.56 -5.14
N VAL A 238 -26.31 -7.99 -6.29
CA VAL A 238 -26.78 -8.48 -7.58
C VAL A 238 -25.98 -9.72 -7.98
N ALA A 239 -26.67 -10.75 -8.48
CA ALA A 239 -26.05 -11.98 -8.97
C ALA A 239 -25.12 -11.68 -10.16
N GLN A 240 -23.97 -12.35 -10.21
CA GLN A 240 -22.99 -12.17 -11.27
C GLN A 240 -23.54 -12.52 -12.64
N ASP A 241 -24.40 -13.54 -12.74
CA ASP A 241 -24.97 -13.98 -14.02
C ASP A 241 -25.91 -12.93 -14.62
N ILE A 242 -26.63 -12.16 -13.78
CA ILE A 242 -27.46 -11.04 -14.25
C ILE A 242 -26.58 -9.94 -14.85
N ILE A 243 -25.43 -9.66 -14.24
CA ILE A 243 -24.48 -8.68 -14.77
C ILE A 243 -23.93 -9.16 -16.12
N ARG A 244 -23.57 -10.45 -16.23
CA ARG A 244 -23.09 -11.05 -17.49
C ARG A 244 -24.15 -11.01 -18.59
N GLU A 245 -25.41 -11.32 -18.27
CA GLU A 245 -26.52 -11.21 -19.21
C GLU A 245 -26.63 -9.79 -19.79
N LEU A 246 -26.59 -8.77 -18.93
CA LEU A 246 -26.64 -7.36 -19.37
C LEU A 246 -25.42 -6.96 -20.19
N MET A 247 -24.23 -7.50 -19.89
CA MET A 247 -23.02 -7.26 -20.69
C MET A 247 -23.16 -7.82 -22.10
N GLU A 248 -23.76 -9.00 -22.27
CA GLU A 248 -24.01 -9.60 -23.58
C GLU A 248 -24.98 -8.78 -24.43
N GLU A 249 -25.96 -8.09 -23.82
CA GLU A 249 -26.91 -7.23 -24.53
C GLU A 249 -26.25 -5.99 -25.16
N VAL A 250 -25.09 -5.56 -24.65
CA VAL A 250 -24.38 -4.37 -25.11
C VAL A 250 -23.01 -4.68 -25.75
N LYS A 251 -22.62 -5.95 -25.87
CA LYS A 251 -21.27 -6.37 -26.30
C LYS A 251 -20.86 -5.86 -27.69
N ASP A 252 -21.81 -5.74 -28.61
CA ASP A 252 -21.55 -5.32 -29.99
C ASP A 252 -21.42 -3.79 -30.13
N ARG A 253 -21.63 -3.04 -29.04
CA ARG A 253 -21.47 -1.59 -29.01
C ARG A 253 -20.01 -1.22 -28.76
N SER A 254 -19.47 -0.39 -29.63
CA SER A 254 -18.07 0.04 -29.58
C SER A 254 -17.86 1.46 -29.07
N ASP A 255 -18.90 2.12 -28.57
CA ASP A 255 -18.81 3.49 -28.03
C ASP A 255 -17.98 3.54 -26.74
N LEU A 256 -17.44 4.73 -26.44
CA LEU A 256 -16.50 4.94 -25.34
C LEU A 256 -17.09 4.59 -23.96
N LEU A 257 -18.37 4.91 -23.74
CA LEU A 257 -19.04 4.72 -22.46
C LEU A 257 -19.30 3.23 -22.22
N THR A 258 -19.80 2.52 -23.23
CA THR A 258 -19.96 1.07 -23.17
C THR A 258 -18.64 0.37 -22.92
N LYS A 259 -17.58 0.72 -23.67
CA LYS A 259 -16.24 0.13 -23.48
C LYS A 259 -15.71 0.35 -22.06
N PHE A 260 -15.88 1.55 -21.50
CA PHE A 260 -15.46 1.83 -20.12
C PHE A 260 -16.12 0.87 -19.13
N VAL A 261 -17.45 0.75 -19.17
CA VAL A 261 -18.23 -0.04 -18.22
C VAL A 261 -17.95 -1.53 -18.38
N ILE A 262 -17.88 -2.03 -19.61
CA ILE A 262 -17.60 -3.44 -19.90
C ILE A 262 -16.18 -3.84 -19.47
N LEU A 263 -15.17 -3.02 -19.78
CA LEU A 263 -13.80 -3.32 -19.35
C LEU A 263 -13.65 -3.24 -17.83
N GLU A 264 -14.37 -2.33 -17.15
CA GLU A 264 -14.39 -2.29 -15.68
C GLU A 264 -15.07 -3.55 -15.10
N ALA A 265 -16.16 -4.01 -15.71
CA ALA A 265 -16.85 -5.23 -15.33
C ALA A 265 -15.94 -6.47 -15.49
N LEU A 266 -15.28 -6.62 -16.64
CA LEU A 266 -14.32 -7.68 -16.91
C LEU A 266 -13.12 -7.63 -15.94
N GLY A 267 -12.61 -6.44 -15.64
CA GLY A 267 -11.55 -6.26 -14.64
C GLY A 267 -11.98 -6.65 -13.23
N THR A 268 -13.28 -6.60 -12.93
CA THR A 268 -13.83 -6.97 -11.62
C THR A 268 -14.17 -8.45 -11.51
N LEU A 269 -14.78 -9.02 -12.57
CA LEU A 269 -15.37 -10.35 -12.57
C LEU A 269 -14.44 -11.43 -13.14
N GLU A 270 -13.48 -11.06 -14.01
CA GLU A 270 -12.63 -11.98 -14.77
C GLU A 270 -11.13 -11.67 -14.62
N GLU A 271 -10.75 -10.84 -13.65
CA GLU A 271 -9.35 -10.47 -13.35
C GLU A 271 -8.61 -9.73 -14.48
N ARG A 272 -9.31 -9.22 -15.49
CA ARG A 272 -8.73 -8.50 -16.67
C ARG A 272 -8.45 -7.01 -16.40
N ARG A 273 -7.94 -6.66 -15.22
CA ARG A 273 -7.75 -5.25 -14.80
C ARG A 273 -6.74 -4.46 -15.66
N GLY A 274 -5.75 -5.15 -16.21
CA GLY A 274 -4.75 -4.55 -17.10
C GLY A 274 -5.36 -3.90 -18.33
N GLU A 275 -6.39 -4.53 -18.93
CA GLU A 275 -7.05 -4.02 -20.14
C GLU A 275 -7.81 -2.72 -19.86
N TRP A 276 -8.55 -2.67 -18.75
CA TRP A 276 -9.24 -1.45 -18.34
C TRP A 276 -8.26 -0.31 -18.04
N THR A 277 -7.14 -0.60 -17.39
CA THR A 277 -6.09 0.39 -17.12
C THR A 277 -5.49 0.95 -18.41
N HIS A 278 -5.19 0.08 -19.38
CA HIS A 278 -4.67 0.48 -20.69
C HIS A 278 -5.68 1.34 -21.48
N PHE A 279 -6.96 0.98 -21.42
CA PHE A 279 -8.03 1.79 -22.00
C PHE A 279 -8.10 3.19 -21.38
N LEU A 280 -8.08 3.30 -20.05
CA LEU A 280 -8.08 4.60 -19.37
C LEU A 280 -6.90 5.47 -19.81
N GLN A 281 -5.70 4.90 -19.91
CA GLN A 281 -4.50 5.64 -20.31
C GLN A 281 -4.58 6.18 -21.74
N SER A 282 -5.26 5.47 -22.65
CA SER A 282 -5.34 5.84 -24.07
C SER A 282 -6.58 6.68 -24.42
N GLN A 283 -7.64 6.63 -23.62
CA GLN A 283 -8.93 7.25 -23.95
C GLN A 283 -9.39 8.33 -22.95
N MET A 284 -8.56 8.72 -21.98
CA MET A 284 -8.94 9.68 -20.93
C MET A 284 -9.50 11.00 -21.50
N ASP A 285 -8.81 11.61 -22.46
CA ASP A 285 -9.22 12.88 -23.06
C ASP A 285 -10.54 12.73 -23.84
N ALA A 286 -10.74 11.58 -24.49
CA ALA A 286 -11.97 11.30 -25.21
C ALA A 286 -13.17 11.15 -24.25
N LEU A 287 -12.98 10.50 -23.10
CA LEU A 287 -14.00 10.40 -22.04
C LEU A 287 -14.34 11.77 -21.45
N ILE A 288 -13.34 12.63 -21.25
CA ILE A 288 -13.53 14.01 -20.80
C ILE A 288 -14.32 14.81 -21.83
N ASN A 289 -13.96 14.70 -23.10
CA ASN A 289 -14.66 15.40 -24.18
C ASN A 289 -16.11 14.95 -24.30
N LEU A 290 -16.38 13.64 -24.16
CA LEU A 290 -17.75 13.10 -24.11
C LEU A 290 -18.60 13.78 -23.03
N LEU A 291 -18.08 13.93 -21.81
CA LEU A 291 -18.80 14.62 -20.73
C LEU A 291 -19.04 16.10 -21.04
N ASN A 292 -18.07 16.78 -21.65
CA ASN A 292 -18.16 18.22 -21.92
C ASN A 292 -19.10 18.57 -23.07
N SER A 293 -19.14 17.72 -24.09
CA SER A 293 -20.01 17.89 -25.25
C SER A 293 -21.44 17.45 -24.99
N THR A 294 -21.74 16.85 -23.84
CA THR A 294 -23.10 16.41 -23.49
C THR A 294 -23.92 17.60 -23.00
N GLU A 295 -24.82 18.11 -23.86
CA GLU A 295 -25.66 19.28 -23.59
C GLU A 295 -26.74 19.02 -22.52
N SER A 296 -27.37 17.84 -22.56
CA SER A 296 -28.40 17.46 -21.60
C SER A 296 -27.78 17.27 -20.21
N GLU A 297 -28.20 18.09 -19.24
CA GLU A 297 -27.73 18.00 -17.85
C GLU A 297 -28.00 16.61 -17.26
N LEU A 298 -29.19 16.05 -17.51
CA LEU A 298 -29.55 14.71 -17.05
C LEU A 298 -28.60 13.63 -17.62
N LEU A 299 -28.31 13.67 -18.92
CA LEU A 299 -27.40 12.69 -19.54
C LEU A 299 -25.98 12.88 -19.04
N ARG A 300 -25.54 14.12 -18.84
CA ARG A 300 -24.21 14.42 -18.29
C ARG A 300 -24.06 13.87 -16.87
N GLU A 301 -25.08 13.96 -16.04
CA GLU A 301 -25.11 13.36 -14.68
C GLU A 301 -25.06 11.82 -14.74
N ILE A 302 -25.84 11.21 -15.64
CA ILE A 302 -25.80 9.75 -15.87
C ILE A 302 -24.42 9.29 -16.34
N TYR A 303 -23.82 10.00 -17.30
CA TYR A 303 -22.50 9.66 -17.84
C TYR A 303 -21.42 9.85 -16.77
N ALA A 304 -21.52 10.90 -15.95
CA ALA A 304 -20.62 11.10 -14.83
C ALA A 304 -20.71 9.93 -13.83
N PHE A 305 -21.91 9.45 -13.51
CA PHE A 305 -22.06 8.28 -12.64
C PHE A 305 -21.52 6.99 -13.28
N LEU A 306 -21.73 6.77 -14.58
CA LEU A 306 -21.18 5.61 -15.28
C LEU A 306 -19.64 5.60 -15.29
N LEU A 307 -19.02 6.78 -15.44
CA LEU A 307 -17.58 6.98 -15.42
C LEU A 307 -16.98 7.06 -14.01
N PHE A 308 -17.80 7.16 -12.96
CA PHE A 308 -17.32 7.17 -11.58
C PHE A 308 -16.61 5.88 -11.23
N SER A 309 -15.36 5.94 -10.79
CA SER A 309 -14.66 4.78 -10.24
C SER A 309 -13.74 5.22 -9.12
N THR A 310 -13.52 4.33 -8.15
CA THR A 310 -12.65 4.59 -6.99
C THR A 310 -11.16 4.33 -7.29
N SER A 311 -10.86 3.95 -8.53
CA SER A 311 -9.50 3.80 -9.05
C SER A 311 -8.75 5.12 -9.06
N ARG A 312 -7.49 5.09 -8.59
CA ARG A 312 -6.54 6.21 -8.70
C ARG A 312 -6.38 6.74 -10.13
N TYR A 313 -6.53 5.89 -11.15
CA TYR A 313 -6.41 6.30 -12.55
C TYR A 313 -7.54 7.23 -13.00
N VAL A 314 -8.72 7.13 -12.37
CA VAL A 314 -9.86 8.00 -12.64
C VAL A 314 -9.80 9.21 -11.71
N LEU A 315 -9.64 9.00 -10.41
CA LEU A 315 -9.74 10.08 -9.41
C LEU A 315 -8.59 11.08 -9.49
N TYR A 316 -7.36 10.63 -9.80
CA TYR A 316 -6.19 11.50 -9.93
C TYR A 316 -5.94 11.95 -11.38
N SER A 317 -7.03 12.13 -12.13
CA SER A 317 -6.99 12.60 -13.51
C SER A 317 -7.93 13.80 -13.67
N PRO A 318 -7.82 14.57 -14.77
CA PRO A 318 -8.77 15.65 -15.05
C PRO A 318 -10.23 15.17 -15.18
N LEU A 319 -10.46 13.87 -15.40
CA LEU A 319 -11.79 13.28 -15.33
C LEU A 319 -12.31 13.28 -13.89
N GLY A 320 -11.48 12.87 -12.91
CA GLY A 320 -11.84 12.82 -11.49
C GLY A 320 -12.31 14.16 -10.93
N GLU A 321 -11.62 15.25 -11.26
CA GLU A 321 -12.03 16.62 -10.86
C GLU A 321 -13.42 16.99 -11.40
N ARG A 322 -13.70 16.65 -12.67
CA ARG A 322 -15.02 16.90 -13.28
C ARG A 322 -16.10 16.06 -12.62
N LEU A 323 -15.82 14.79 -12.34
CA LEU A 323 -16.75 13.90 -11.64
C LEU A 323 -17.07 14.42 -10.25
N LEU A 324 -16.06 14.87 -9.48
CA LEU A 324 -16.26 15.47 -8.17
C LEU A 324 -17.14 16.72 -8.24
N LYS A 325 -16.93 17.58 -9.25
CA LYS A 325 -17.77 18.76 -9.45
C LYS A 325 -19.23 18.39 -9.76
N ILE A 326 -19.46 17.55 -10.77
CA ILE A 326 -20.80 17.18 -11.22
C ILE A 326 -21.57 16.41 -10.13
N LEU A 327 -20.97 15.35 -9.59
CA LEU A 327 -21.64 14.47 -8.63
C LEU A 327 -21.67 15.08 -7.22
N GLY A 328 -20.62 15.81 -6.83
CA GLY A 328 -20.50 16.40 -5.50
C GLY A 328 -21.43 17.58 -5.26
N GLU A 329 -21.86 18.29 -6.31
CA GLU A 329 -22.90 19.32 -6.23
C GLU A 329 -24.29 18.71 -5.94
N LYS A 330 -24.52 17.45 -6.34
CA LYS A 330 -25.84 16.80 -6.32
C LYS A 330 -26.01 15.83 -5.15
N SER A 331 -24.93 15.25 -4.64
CA SER A 331 -24.97 14.27 -3.55
C SER A 331 -23.90 14.51 -2.50
N ARG A 332 -24.34 14.60 -1.23
CA ARG A 332 -23.43 14.70 -0.07
C ARG A 332 -22.62 13.42 0.14
N TYR A 333 -23.22 12.25 -0.11
CA TYR A 333 -22.53 10.96 -0.06
C TYR A 333 -21.38 10.90 -1.06
N LEU A 334 -21.67 11.17 -2.34
CA LEU A 334 -20.66 11.17 -3.39
C LEU A 334 -19.60 12.23 -3.17
N LYS A 335 -19.99 13.45 -2.76
CA LYS A 335 -19.04 14.52 -2.41
C LYS A 335 -18.07 14.05 -1.34
N GLU A 336 -18.59 13.56 -0.22
CA GLU A 336 -17.77 13.15 0.92
C GLU A 336 -16.85 11.99 0.54
N TYR A 337 -17.37 11.00 -0.16
CA TYR A 337 -16.61 9.83 -0.55
C TYR A 337 -15.49 10.17 -1.54
N LEU A 338 -15.81 10.93 -2.59
CA LEU A 338 -14.84 11.37 -3.60
C LEU A 338 -13.76 12.28 -3.00
N SER A 339 -14.15 13.26 -2.18
CA SER A 339 -13.18 14.14 -1.51
C SER A 339 -12.26 13.36 -0.57
N SER A 340 -12.81 12.40 0.20
CA SER A 340 -11.99 11.59 1.10
C SER A 340 -11.03 10.67 0.34
N LEU A 341 -11.46 10.08 -0.79
CA LEU A 341 -10.58 9.29 -1.64
C LEU A 341 -9.49 10.15 -2.30
N TYR A 342 -9.82 11.35 -2.76
CA TYR A 342 -8.86 12.29 -3.32
C TYR A 342 -7.78 12.66 -2.29
N GLU A 343 -8.19 13.06 -1.07
CA GLU A 343 -7.29 13.33 0.06
C GLU A 343 -6.41 12.11 0.39
N LEU A 344 -6.98 10.91 0.39
CA LEU A 344 -6.24 9.68 0.66
C LEU A 344 -5.15 9.44 -0.41
N TYR A 345 -5.48 9.62 -1.69
CA TYR A 345 -4.52 9.43 -2.78
C TYR A 345 -3.42 10.50 -2.79
N ASP A 346 -3.73 11.76 -2.48
CA ASP A 346 -2.74 12.81 -2.27
C ASP A 346 -1.78 12.44 -1.14
N LEU A 347 -2.30 12.02 0.01
CA LEU A 347 -1.48 11.60 1.14
C LEU A 347 -0.61 10.38 0.82
N PHE A 348 -1.08 9.42 0.03
CA PHE A 348 -0.27 8.29 -0.41
C PHE A 348 0.93 8.72 -1.27
N GLN A 349 0.81 9.79 -2.05
CA GLN A 349 1.95 10.35 -2.80
C GLN A 349 2.98 10.97 -1.86
N ILE A 350 2.52 11.56 -0.76
CA ILE A 350 3.38 12.18 0.25
C ILE A 350 4.07 11.12 1.13
N LEU A 351 3.37 10.05 1.52
CA LEU A 351 3.87 9.02 2.44
C LEU A 351 5.24 8.47 2.00
N TYR A 352 5.39 8.11 0.72
CA TYR A 352 6.60 7.50 0.18
C TYR A 352 7.69 8.49 -0.24
N THR A 353 7.62 9.73 0.24
CA THR A 353 8.63 10.76 -0.01
C THR A 353 9.27 11.25 1.29
N THR A 354 10.54 11.65 1.20
CA THR A 354 11.26 12.33 2.28
C THR A 354 10.63 13.70 2.51
N LYS A 355 10.13 13.94 3.72
CA LYS A 355 9.27 15.09 4.07
C LYS A 355 9.64 15.66 5.43
N ASN A 356 9.53 16.97 5.58
CA ASN A 356 9.73 17.65 6.88
C ASN A 356 8.42 17.80 7.63
N TRP A 357 8.47 17.84 8.97
CA TRP A 357 7.30 18.03 9.81
C TRP A 357 6.48 19.28 9.42
N SER A 358 7.16 20.39 9.10
CA SER A 358 6.54 21.66 8.70
C SER A 358 5.70 21.57 7.42
N GLU A 359 5.95 20.57 6.57
CA GLU A 359 5.18 20.31 5.34
C GLU A 359 3.88 19.56 5.65
N ILE A 360 3.85 18.76 6.73
CA ILE A 360 2.73 17.88 7.09
C ILE A 360 1.80 18.49 8.13
N GLU A 361 2.32 19.31 9.04
CA GLU A 361 1.57 19.84 10.19
C GLU A 361 0.22 20.47 9.80
N LYS A 362 0.20 21.30 8.75
CA LYS A 362 -1.01 21.97 8.27
C LYS A 362 -2.06 21.00 7.74
N GLU A 363 -1.63 20.00 6.98
CA GLU A 363 -2.53 18.96 6.46
C GLU A 363 -3.08 18.09 7.60
N LEU A 364 -2.23 17.72 8.57
CA LEU A 364 -2.66 16.98 9.75
C LEU A 364 -3.74 17.75 10.52
N ALA A 365 -3.53 19.03 10.80
CA ALA A 365 -4.49 19.85 11.52
C ALA A 365 -5.84 19.98 10.78
N ARG A 366 -5.79 20.20 9.46
CA ARG A 366 -6.98 20.32 8.61
C ARG A 366 -7.79 19.02 8.60
N ILE A 367 -7.13 17.89 8.36
CA ILE A 367 -7.77 16.57 8.28
C ILE A 367 -8.30 16.13 9.64
N LYS A 368 -7.53 16.32 10.72
CA LYS A 368 -7.97 16.05 12.10
C LYS A 368 -9.23 16.83 12.44
N THR A 369 -9.27 18.12 12.11
CA THR A 369 -10.45 18.96 12.36
C THR A 369 -11.69 18.43 11.63
N SER A 370 -11.55 18.12 10.33
CA SER A 370 -12.66 17.57 9.53
C SER A 370 -13.19 16.24 10.10
N TYR A 371 -12.30 15.34 10.50
CA TYR A 371 -12.70 14.07 11.13
C TYR A 371 -13.41 14.29 12.47
N LEU A 372 -12.88 15.16 13.35
CA LEU A 372 -13.48 15.44 14.66
C LEU A 372 -14.90 16.03 14.56
N GLU A 373 -15.17 16.86 13.55
CA GLU A 373 -16.52 17.41 13.31
C GLU A 373 -17.55 16.33 12.93
N VAL A 374 -17.15 15.35 12.12
CA VAL A 374 -18.01 14.22 11.76
C VAL A 374 -18.18 13.28 12.96
N ARG A 375 -17.08 12.96 13.64
CA ARG A 375 -17.05 12.11 14.84
C ARG A 375 -17.97 12.64 15.94
N LYS A 376 -17.89 13.94 16.24
CA LYS A 376 -18.75 14.58 17.25
C LYS A 376 -20.24 14.37 16.94
N ARG A 377 -20.65 14.63 15.70
CA ARG A 377 -22.04 14.41 15.25
C ARG A 377 -22.46 12.95 15.38
N PHE A 378 -21.56 12.02 15.05
CA PHE A 378 -21.83 10.59 15.14
C PHE A 378 -22.01 10.13 16.59
N GLN A 379 -21.11 10.53 17.50
CA GLN A 379 -21.18 10.21 18.92
C GLN A 379 -22.37 10.86 19.63
N GLU A 380 -22.79 12.07 19.23
CA GLU A 380 -24.01 12.72 19.74
C GLU A 380 -25.28 11.91 19.44
N ILE A 381 -25.33 11.20 18.30
CA ILE A 381 -26.48 10.32 17.99
C ILE A 381 -26.38 9.00 18.75
N LEU A 382 -25.18 8.41 18.84
CA LEU A 382 -24.98 7.15 19.53
C LEU A 382 -25.19 7.28 21.05
N SER A 383 -24.80 8.39 21.68
CA SER A 383 -24.96 8.62 23.12
C SER A 383 -26.41 8.72 23.61
N LYS A 384 -27.40 8.81 22.69
CA LYS A 384 -28.83 8.78 23.04
C LYS A 384 -29.20 7.43 23.66
N LYS A 385 -29.62 7.44 24.94
CA LYS A 385 -29.83 6.27 25.80
C LYS A 385 -30.89 5.26 25.32
N PHE A 386 -31.91 5.69 24.56
CA PHE A 386 -33.01 4.81 24.19
C PHE A 386 -32.79 4.14 22.83
N VAL A 387 -32.84 2.80 22.80
CA VAL A 387 -32.75 1.98 21.57
C VAL A 387 -33.80 2.40 20.52
N ILE A 388 -35.01 2.77 20.97
CA ILE A 388 -36.10 3.27 20.11
C ILE A 388 -35.68 4.55 19.36
N LEU A 389 -35.01 5.48 20.04
CA LEU A 389 -34.50 6.71 19.40
C LEU A 389 -33.39 6.41 18.39
N ARG A 390 -32.59 5.35 18.59
CA ARG A 390 -31.61 4.91 17.60
C ARG A 390 -32.28 4.26 16.38
N MET A 391 -33.33 3.46 16.58
CA MET A 391 -34.12 2.87 15.49
C MET A 391 -34.80 3.93 14.63
N LEU A 392 -35.39 4.97 15.24
CA LEU A 392 -36.00 6.10 14.53
C LEU A 392 -34.98 6.93 13.73
N ASN A 393 -33.70 6.86 14.07
CA ASN A 393 -32.61 7.59 13.40
C ASN A 393 -31.74 6.67 12.52
N ARG A 394 -32.21 5.49 12.12
CA ARG A 394 -31.39 4.48 11.41
C ARG A 394 -30.71 5.03 10.15
N GLU A 395 -31.44 5.75 9.30
CA GLU A 395 -30.89 6.35 8.08
C GLU A 395 -29.79 7.37 8.41
N ARG A 396 -30.02 8.20 9.44
CA ARG A 396 -29.05 9.20 9.88
C ARG A 396 -27.80 8.56 10.51
N ILE A 397 -27.96 7.46 11.23
CA ILE A 397 -26.84 6.67 11.78
C ILE A 397 -26.02 6.07 10.63
N LEU A 398 -26.68 5.52 9.61
CA LEU A 398 -26.01 4.97 8.43
C LEU A 398 -25.22 6.06 7.71
N GLU A 399 -25.84 7.21 7.47
CA GLU A 399 -25.21 8.38 6.84
C GLU A 399 -23.97 8.83 7.61
N LEU A 400 -24.09 9.05 8.92
CA LEU A 400 -22.95 9.49 9.72
C LEU A 400 -21.87 8.42 9.80
N SER A 401 -22.22 7.14 9.92
CA SER A 401 -21.21 6.06 9.89
C SER A 401 -20.46 5.99 8.56
N PHE A 402 -21.15 6.28 7.45
CA PHE A 402 -20.53 6.39 6.12
C PHE A 402 -19.53 7.54 6.09
N TYR A 403 -19.91 8.73 6.59
CA TYR A 403 -19.01 9.88 6.64
C TYR A 403 -17.83 9.64 7.59
N THR A 404 -18.07 9.07 8.78
CA THR A 404 -17.02 8.78 9.74
C THR A 404 -16.01 7.78 9.17
N LEU A 405 -16.48 6.69 8.55
CA LEU A 405 -15.59 5.73 7.89
C LEU A 405 -14.85 6.36 6.71
N SER A 406 -15.45 7.31 5.98
CA SER A 406 -14.76 8.00 4.89
C SER A 406 -13.63 8.91 5.40
N ARG A 407 -13.86 9.65 6.50
CA ARG A 407 -12.91 10.64 7.05
C ARG A 407 -11.85 10.08 7.98
N ILE A 408 -12.09 8.93 8.62
CA ILE A 408 -11.07 8.29 9.45
C ILE A 408 -9.88 7.79 8.61
N LEU A 409 -10.09 7.43 7.34
CA LEU A 409 -9.03 6.94 6.45
C LEU A 409 -7.93 7.99 6.19
N PRO A 410 -8.23 9.19 5.65
CA PRO A 410 -7.22 10.22 5.49
C PRO A 410 -6.63 10.66 6.84
N TYR A 411 -7.43 10.66 7.92
CA TYR A 411 -6.90 10.95 9.26
C TYR A 411 -5.82 9.96 9.68
N LEU A 412 -6.07 8.65 9.65
CA LEU A 412 -5.06 7.65 10.00
C LEU A 412 -3.81 7.75 9.09
N LEU A 413 -4.01 7.96 7.79
CA LEU A 413 -2.90 8.05 6.84
C LEU A 413 -2.04 9.33 7.02
N VAL A 414 -2.63 10.47 7.38
CA VAL A 414 -1.82 11.69 7.64
C VAL A 414 -1.03 11.57 8.93
N ASN A 415 -1.53 10.85 9.95
CA ASN A 415 -0.77 10.57 11.17
C ASN A 415 0.43 9.66 10.89
N MET A 416 0.24 8.66 10.03
CA MET A 416 1.34 7.83 9.51
C MET A 416 2.40 8.68 8.81
N ALA A 417 1.98 9.56 7.90
CA ALA A 417 2.88 10.50 7.22
C ALA A 417 3.60 11.44 8.21
N ALA A 418 2.92 11.92 9.25
CA ALA A 418 3.52 12.75 10.30
C ALA A 418 4.62 12.02 11.06
N VAL A 419 4.37 10.78 11.50
CA VAL A 419 5.33 9.98 12.27
C VAL A 419 6.58 9.65 11.47
N GLU A 420 6.45 9.51 10.16
CA GLU A 420 7.56 9.27 9.25
C GLU A 420 8.33 10.53 8.85
N SER A 421 7.83 11.72 9.18
CA SER A 421 8.48 12.99 8.82
C SER A 421 9.75 13.28 9.64
N TYR A 422 10.71 13.95 8.99
CA TYR A 422 11.92 14.46 9.65
C TYR A 422 11.60 15.72 10.47
N GLY A 423 12.31 15.90 11.59
CA GLY A 423 12.15 17.06 12.48
C GLY A 423 11.07 16.92 13.57
N LEU A 424 10.31 15.82 13.58
CA LEU A 424 9.34 15.52 14.65
C LEU A 424 10.00 14.72 15.78
N SER A 425 9.82 15.13 17.05
CA SER A 425 10.42 14.46 18.20
C SER A 425 9.80 13.08 18.47
N ILE A 426 10.55 12.18 19.12
CA ILE A 426 10.06 10.84 19.50
C ILE A 426 8.81 10.93 20.39
N ARG A 427 8.81 11.86 21.34
CA ARG A 427 7.68 12.06 22.26
C ARG A 427 6.42 12.46 21.49
N ASP A 428 6.56 13.35 20.51
CA ASP A 428 5.42 13.82 19.73
C ASP A 428 4.91 12.75 18.77
N ARG A 429 5.82 11.95 18.16
CA ARG A 429 5.45 10.76 17.38
C ARG A 429 4.61 9.78 18.19
N HIS A 430 5.07 9.46 19.40
CA HIS A 430 4.35 8.56 20.29
C HIS A 430 2.97 9.12 20.67
N LEU A 431 2.88 10.42 21.01
CA LEU A 431 1.61 11.08 21.33
C LEU A 431 0.63 11.04 20.16
N ILE A 432 1.08 11.36 18.95
CA ILE A 432 0.28 11.33 17.73
C ILE A 432 -0.29 9.93 17.49
N LEU A 433 0.54 8.89 17.63
CA LEU A 433 0.10 7.51 17.46
C LEU A 433 -0.91 7.09 18.54
N GLN A 434 -0.66 7.42 19.81
CA GLN A 434 -1.56 7.10 20.91
C GLN A 434 -2.93 7.76 20.74
N GLU A 435 -2.95 9.05 20.39
CA GLU A 435 -4.19 9.78 20.10
C GLU A 435 -4.93 9.14 18.92
N SER A 436 -4.23 8.86 17.82
CA SER A 436 -4.82 8.27 16.62
C SER A 436 -5.44 6.91 16.91
N TYR A 437 -4.73 6.06 17.64
CA TYR A 437 -5.20 4.75 18.05
C TYR A 437 -6.44 4.84 18.94
N GLN A 438 -6.42 5.66 20.00
CA GLN A 438 -7.56 5.81 20.90
C GLN A 438 -8.79 6.31 20.16
N MET A 439 -8.64 7.35 19.32
CA MET A 439 -9.74 7.88 18.53
C MET A 439 -10.31 6.85 17.56
N ALA A 440 -9.43 6.11 16.88
CA ALA A 440 -9.84 5.13 15.88
C ALA A 440 -10.52 3.90 16.49
N VAL A 441 -10.00 3.37 17.59
CA VAL A 441 -10.60 2.20 18.26
C VAL A 441 -11.95 2.52 18.88
N ASP A 442 -12.10 3.70 19.49
CA ASP A 442 -13.37 4.15 20.04
C ASP A 442 -14.49 4.08 18.98
N ASP A 443 -14.18 4.52 17.76
CA ASP A 443 -15.14 4.57 16.67
C ASP A 443 -15.22 3.24 15.88
N ALA A 444 -14.12 2.46 15.85
CA ALA A 444 -13.97 1.22 15.09
C ALA A 444 -15.11 0.24 15.36
N TYR A 445 -15.36 -0.05 16.64
CA TYR A 445 -16.36 -1.03 17.03
C TYR A 445 -17.77 -0.61 16.59
N ASP A 446 -18.10 0.67 16.69
CA ASP A 446 -19.41 1.18 16.29
C ASP A 446 -19.57 1.21 14.77
N ILE A 447 -18.56 1.65 14.02
CA ILE A 447 -18.56 1.66 12.55
C ILE A 447 -18.66 0.24 12.00
N LEU A 448 -17.80 -0.68 12.47
CA LEU A 448 -17.76 -2.07 12.01
C LEU A 448 -19.05 -2.83 12.37
N ARG A 449 -19.70 -2.49 13.48
CA ARG A 449 -21.02 -3.06 13.83
C ARG A 449 -22.12 -2.57 12.89
N ILE A 450 -22.10 -1.30 12.49
CA ILE A 450 -23.10 -0.72 11.57
C ILE A 450 -22.87 -1.19 10.13
N MET A 451 -21.62 -1.42 9.72
CA MET A 451 -21.20 -1.78 8.37
C MET A 451 -21.81 -0.85 7.30
N PRO A 452 -21.44 0.45 7.27
CA PRO A 452 -21.91 1.38 6.24
C PRO A 452 -21.66 0.83 4.82
N PRO A 453 -22.53 1.15 3.84
CA PRO A 453 -22.46 0.65 2.48
C PRO A 453 -21.34 1.34 1.67
N LEU A 454 -20.10 1.15 2.10
CA LEU A 454 -18.89 1.52 1.39
C LEU A 454 -18.25 0.27 0.77
N GLU A 455 -17.56 0.43 -0.34
CA GLU A 455 -16.90 -0.70 -0.98
C GLU A 455 -15.78 -1.29 -0.12
N SER A 456 -15.45 -2.55 -0.38
CA SER A 456 -14.40 -3.32 0.31
C SER A 456 -13.04 -2.60 0.42
N ARG A 457 -12.71 -1.72 -0.52
CA ARG A 457 -11.46 -0.93 -0.46
C ARG A 457 -11.42 0.04 0.72
N ALA A 458 -12.55 0.65 1.10
CA ALA A 458 -12.63 1.53 2.27
C ALA A 458 -12.33 0.76 3.56
N TYR A 459 -12.91 -0.44 3.70
CA TYR A 459 -12.63 -1.34 4.82
C TYR A 459 -11.19 -1.83 4.82
N PHE A 460 -10.61 -2.09 3.66
CA PHE A 460 -9.20 -2.47 3.55
C PHE A 460 -8.29 -1.35 4.06
N ASN A 461 -8.51 -0.13 3.59
CA ASN A 461 -7.75 1.03 4.07
C ASN A 461 -7.93 1.19 5.58
N PHE A 462 -9.15 1.00 6.11
CA PHE A 462 -9.40 1.08 7.54
C PHE A 462 -8.58 0.05 8.33
N TYR A 463 -8.71 -1.24 8.00
CA TYR A 463 -8.00 -2.32 8.67
C TYR A 463 -6.47 -2.18 8.54
N GLN A 464 -5.96 -1.90 7.34
CA GLN A 464 -4.53 -1.73 7.13
C GLN A 464 -4.00 -0.55 7.97
N LEU A 465 -4.64 0.61 7.92
CA LEU A 465 -4.14 1.81 8.58
C LEU A 465 -4.19 1.70 10.11
N ILE A 466 -5.25 1.13 10.68
CA ILE A 466 -5.33 0.95 12.14
C ILE A 466 -4.31 -0.09 12.63
N LEU A 467 -4.08 -1.17 11.87
CA LEU A 467 -3.06 -2.16 12.18
C LEU A 467 -1.65 -1.58 12.09
N HIS A 468 -1.40 -0.70 11.12
CA HIS A 468 -0.09 -0.04 10.96
C HIS A 468 0.17 0.95 12.10
N VAL A 469 -0.83 1.73 12.52
CA VAL A 469 -0.72 2.61 13.71
C VAL A 469 -0.40 1.80 14.96
N LEU A 470 -1.09 0.68 15.17
CA LEU A 470 -0.84 -0.22 16.28
C LEU A 470 0.56 -0.83 16.23
N TYR A 471 0.98 -1.30 15.06
CA TYR A 471 2.32 -1.84 14.84
C TYR A 471 3.39 -0.78 15.19
N TYR A 472 3.26 0.46 14.74
CA TYR A 472 4.18 1.54 15.12
C TYR A 472 4.15 1.85 16.62
N LEU A 473 3.00 1.76 17.28
CA LEU A 473 2.91 1.92 18.73
C LEU A 473 3.71 0.86 19.49
N THR A 474 3.80 -0.38 18.97
CA THR A 474 4.59 -1.44 19.63
C THR A 474 6.06 -1.05 19.77
N LEU A 475 6.59 -0.25 18.83
CA LEU A 475 7.98 0.19 18.80
C LEU A 475 8.31 1.25 19.88
N PHE A 476 7.28 1.86 20.50
CA PHE A 476 7.43 2.83 21.59
C PHE A 476 7.00 2.28 22.95
N ALA A 477 6.41 1.08 22.97
CA ALA A 477 5.79 0.51 24.14
C ALA A 477 6.80 -0.22 25.02
N THR A 478 6.56 -0.24 26.34
CA THR A 478 7.30 -1.17 27.21
C THR A 478 6.95 -2.61 26.85
N ARG A 479 7.80 -3.59 27.20
CA ARG A 479 7.56 -5.01 26.86
C ARG A 479 6.14 -5.51 27.19
N LYS A 480 5.60 -5.11 28.36
CA LYS A 480 4.25 -5.50 28.78
C LYS A 480 3.16 -4.82 27.94
N GLU A 481 3.33 -3.53 27.66
CA GLU A 481 2.39 -2.78 26.80
C GLU A 481 2.43 -3.28 25.36
N ALA A 482 3.61 -3.61 24.84
CA ALA A 482 3.81 -4.19 23.52
C ALA A 482 3.07 -5.54 23.40
N GLU A 483 3.15 -6.42 24.40
CA GLU A 483 2.41 -7.70 24.39
C GLU A 483 0.89 -7.48 24.30
N GLU A 484 0.32 -6.51 25.04
CA GLU A 484 -1.10 -6.18 24.95
C GLU A 484 -1.48 -5.57 23.59
N LEU A 485 -0.62 -4.72 23.02
CA LEU A 485 -0.79 -4.20 21.67
C LEU A 485 -0.75 -5.33 20.63
N TRP A 486 0.15 -6.30 20.74
CA TRP A 486 0.21 -7.47 19.85
C TRP A 486 -1.07 -8.31 19.93
N LYS A 487 -1.63 -8.53 21.12
CA LYS A 487 -2.94 -9.19 21.28
C LYS A 487 -4.07 -8.42 20.56
N HIS A 488 -4.05 -7.09 20.65
CA HIS A 488 -5.02 -6.24 19.95
C HIS A 488 -4.84 -6.30 18.42
N ILE A 489 -3.59 -6.24 17.94
CA ILE A 489 -3.24 -6.42 16.52
C ILE A 489 -3.80 -7.75 16.01
N LEU A 490 -3.52 -8.84 16.73
CA LEU A 490 -3.97 -10.18 16.36
C LEU A 490 -5.50 -10.25 16.22
N LYS A 491 -6.24 -9.66 17.17
CA LYS A 491 -7.70 -9.60 17.12
C LYS A 491 -8.21 -8.83 15.91
N ILE A 492 -7.72 -7.62 15.69
CA ILE A 492 -8.17 -6.76 14.58
C ILE A 492 -7.79 -7.38 13.23
N ALA A 493 -6.60 -7.97 13.12
CA ALA A 493 -6.14 -8.64 11.91
C ALA A 493 -7.03 -9.84 11.58
N ARG A 494 -7.37 -10.69 12.57
CA ARG A 494 -8.34 -11.79 12.40
C ARG A 494 -9.70 -11.30 11.93
N GLU A 495 -10.23 -10.22 12.51
CA GLU A 495 -11.51 -9.63 12.07
C GLU A 495 -11.44 -9.13 10.62
N GLY A 496 -10.35 -8.46 10.25
CA GLY A 496 -10.12 -7.99 8.88
C GLY A 496 -9.97 -9.14 7.88
N LEU A 497 -9.20 -10.17 8.21
CA LEU A 497 -9.05 -11.36 7.37
C LEU A 497 -10.37 -12.08 7.16
N LEU A 498 -11.14 -12.29 8.23
CA LEU A 498 -12.46 -12.91 8.14
C LEU A 498 -13.39 -12.08 7.24
N PHE A 499 -13.35 -10.75 7.33
CA PHE A 499 -14.13 -9.87 6.47
C PHE A 499 -13.82 -10.12 4.97
N PHE A 500 -12.55 -10.12 4.58
CA PHE A 500 -12.16 -10.33 3.18
C PHE A 500 -12.31 -11.79 2.72
N ALA A 501 -12.07 -12.75 3.61
CA ALA A 501 -12.26 -14.17 3.33
C ALA A 501 -13.72 -14.47 3.01
N ARG A 502 -14.67 -13.84 3.74
CA ARG A 502 -16.11 -13.90 3.41
C ARG A 502 -16.40 -13.36 2.02
N LEU A 503 -15.86 -12.19 1.68
CA LEU A 503 -16.08 -11.61 0.34
C LEU A 503 -15.52 -12.53 -0.76
N TRP A 504 -14.37 -13.15 -0.53
CA TRP A 504 -13.73 -14.07 -1.47
C TRP A 504 -14.51 -15.38 -1.61
N ALA A 505 -14.84 -16.05 -0.51
CA ALA A 505 -15.60 -17.30 -0.51
C ALA A 505 -16.98 -17.15 -1.19
N ARG A 506 -17.60 -15.97 -1.04
CA ARG A 506 -18.86 -15.60 -1.69
C ARG A 506 -18.71 -15.11 -3.14
N LYS A 507 -17.50 -15.19 -3.70
CA LYS A 507 -17.17 -14.77 -5.08
C LYS A 507 -17.49 -13.30 -5.37
N ARG A 508 -17.51 -12.45 -4.33
CA ARG A 508 -17.75 -10.99 -4.44
C ARG A 508 -16.48 -10.23 -4.84
N ILE A 509 -15.32 -10.77 -4.47
CA ILE A 509 -14.01 -10.31 -4.93
C ILE A 509 -13.27 -11.48 -5.57
N SER A 510 -12.39 -11.17 -6.52
CA SER A 510 -11.57 -12.17 -7.20
C SER A 510 -10.44 -12.69 -6.30
N ASN A 511 -9.77 -13.77 -6.69
CA ASN A 511 -8.66 -14.33 -5.92
C ASN A 511 -7.45 -13.37 -5.88
N TYR A 512 -7.11 -12.76 -7.01
CA TYR A 512 -6.12 -11.67 -7.05
C TYR A 512 -6.53 -10.50 -6.15
N GLY A 513 -7.80 -10.11 -6.17
CA GLY A 513 -8.34 -9.07 -5.30
C GLY A 513 -8.20 -9.42 -3.82
N PHE A 514 -8.50 -10.66 -3.44
CA PHE A 514 -8.34 -11.17 -2.08
C PHE A 514 -6.89 -11.10 -1.62
N LEU A 515 -5.95 -11.68 -2.35
CA LEU A 515 -4.51 -11.64 -2.01
C LEU A 515 -3.98 -10.20 -1.86
N SER A 516 -4.37 -9.32 -2.77
CA SER A 516 -3.96 -7.91 -2.75
C SER A 516 -4.49 -7.16 -1.50
N LEU A 517 -5.71 -7.48 -1.05
CA LEU A 517 -6.32 -6.82 0.11
C LEU A 517 -5.85 -7.42 1.44
N ILE A 518 -5.61 -8.73 1.51
CA ILE A 518 -5.23 -9.35 2.79
C ILE A 518 -3.74 -9.26 3.08
N SER A 519 -2.86 -9.10 2.08
CA SER A 519 -1.41 -9.19 2.34
C SER A 519 -0.89 -8.25 3.43
N PRO A 520 -1.30 -6.96 3.53
CA PRO A 520 -0.83 -6.10 4.63
C PRO A 520 -1.44 -6.48 6.00
N ILE A 521 -2.62 -7.09 6.00
CA ILE A 521 -3.27 -7.59 7.21
C ILE A 521 -2.56 -8.86 7.70
N ILE A 522 -2.23 -9.77 6.77
CA ILE A 522 -1.43 -10.97 7.04
C ILE A 522 -0.06 -10.60 7.60
N PHE A 523 0.58 -9.57 7.06
CA PHE A 523 1.86 -9.06 7.56
C PHE A 523 1.81 -8.76 9.07
N THR A 524 0.86 -7.94 9.50
CA THR A 524 0.72 -7.62 10.93
C THR A 524 0.25 -8.80 11.79
N LEU A 525 -0.59 -9.70 11.23
CA LEU A 525 -0.95 -10.95 11.88
C LEU A 525 0.30 -11.83 12.12
N ALA A 526 1.19 -11.93 11.13
CA ALA A 526 2.40 -12.74 11.19
C ALA A 526 3.35 -12.23 12.28
N LYS A 527 3.58 -10.91 12.32
CA LYS A 527 4.36 -10.25 13.38
C LYS A 527 3.76 -10.53 14.77
N ALA A 528 2.45 -10.33 14.93
CA ALA A 528 1.76 -10.57 16.20
C ALA A 528 1.84 -12.04 16.63
N ALA A 529 1.60 -12.98 15.72
CA ALA A 529 1.67 -14.42 15.98
C ALA A 529 3.09 -14.85 16.37
N TRP A 530 4.12 -14.31 15.71
CA TRP A 530 5.52 -14.55 16.07
C TRP A 530 5.81 -14.05 17.48
N HIS A 531 5.54 -12.78 17.79
CA HIS A 531 5.85 -12.19 19.10
C HIS A 531 5.08 -12.82 20.26
N LEU A 532 3.86 -13.29 20.01
CA LEU A 532 3.04 -13.99 21.01
C LEU A 532 3.30 -15.49 21.07
N ASN A 533 4.12 -16.02 20.15
CA ASN A 533 4.34 -17.45 19.95
C ASN A 533 3.01 -18.23 19.81
N GLU A 534 2.10 -17.71 18.98
CA GLU A 534 0.75 -18.25 18.78
C GLU A 534 0.62 -18.95 17.42
N GLU A 535 0.05 -20.16 17.41
CA GLU A 535 -0.32 -20.84 16.16
C GLU A 535 -1.53 -20.16 15.52
N SER A 536 -1.40 -19.81 14.23
CA SER A 536 -2.48 -19.19 13.47
C SER A 536 -2.86 -20.03 12.27
N ILE A 537 -4.08 -20.56 12.31
CA ILE A 537 -4.69 -21.27 11.18
C ILE A 537 -4.85 -20.35 9.96
N GLU A 538 -5.02 -19.05 10.17
CA GLU A 538 -5.13 -18.04 9.12
C GLU A 538 -3.81 -17.88 8.36
N LEU A 539 -2.67 -17.90 9.05
CA LEU A 539 -1.35 -17.89 8.41
C LEU A 539 -1.10 -19.18 7.61
N LEU A 540 -1.42 -20.35 8.17
CA LEU A 540 -1.30 -21.62 7.45
C LEU A 540 -2.19 -21.64 6.20
N SER A 541 -3.42 -21.14 6.31
CA SER A 541 -4.36 -20.99 5.18
C SER A 541 -3.83 -20.02 4.14
N TYR A 542 -3.18 -18.93 4.54
CA TYR A 542 -2.54 -17.99 3.62
C TYR A 542 -1.37 -18.62 2.87
N VAL A 543 -0.48 -19.35 3.55
CA VAL A 543 0.63 -20.08 2.90
C VAL A 543 0.09 -21.07 1.87
N ARG A 544 -0.98 -21.80 2.22
CA ARG A 544 -1.70 -22.69 1.31
C ARG A 544 -2.20 -21.93 0.07
N HIS A 545 -2.83 -20.77 0.25
CA HIS A 545 -3.32 -19.95 -0.85
C HIS A 545 -2.21 -19.51 -1.81
N ILE A 546 -1.03 -19.16 -1.30
CA ILE A 546 0.13 -18.79 -2.14
C ILE A 546 0.69 -20.02 -2.86
N ALA A 547 0.81 -21.16 -2.18
CA ALA A 547 1.34 -22.40 -2.75
C ALA A 547 0.53 -22.91 -3.96
N PHE A 548 -0.78 -22.68 -3.95
CA PHE A 548 -1.73 -23.11 -4.98
C PHE A 548 -2.39 -21.95 -5.73
N VAL A 549 -1.69 -20.81 -5.87
CA VAL A 549 -2.19 -19.68 -6.65
C VAL A 549 -2.38 -20.07 -8.12
N SER A 550 -3.45 -19.58 -8.76
CA SER A 550 -3.76 -19.94 -10.14
C SER A 550 -2.79 -19.30 -11.14
N PRO A 551 -2.62 -19.89 -12.35
CA PRO A 551 -1.77 -19.32 -13.39
C PRO A 551 -2.13 -17.88 -13.76
N GLU A 552 -3.42 -17.56 -13.82
CA GLU A 552 -3.92 -16.23 -14.21
C GLU A 552 -3.50 -15.17 -13.19
N VAL A 553 -3.65 -15.47 -11.89
CA VAL A 553 -3.22 -14.59 -10.80
C VAL A 553 -1.69 -14.43 -10.83
N LYS A 554 -0.94 -15.52 -11.06
CA LYS A 554 0.53 -15.48 -11.19
C LYS A 554 0.95 -14.55 -12.33
N GLU A 555 0.32 -14.67 -13.50
CA GLU A 555 0.58 -13.82 -14.65
C GLU A 555 0.24 -12.35 -14.41
N GLU A 556 -0.86 -12.04 -13.72
CA GLU A 556 -1.23 -10.67 -13.37
C GLU A 556 -0.22 -10.04 -12.40
N VAL A 557 0.20 -10.77 -11.36
CA VAL A 557 1.21 -10.31 -10.40
C VAL A 557 2.56 -10.10 -11.09
N ASN A 558 2.99 -11.03 -11.95
CA ASN A 558 4.26 -10.92 -12.68
C ASN A 558 4.26 -9.77 -13.70
N ARG A 559 3.14 -9.54 -14.40
CA ARG A 559 2.99 -8.39 -15.32
C ARG A 559 3.09 -7.05 -14.61
N ASN A 560 2.68 -6.98 -13.36
CA ASN A 560 2.69 -5.76 -12.53
C ASN A 560 3.70 -5.83 -11.37
N ARG A 561 4.75 -6.68 -11.46
CA ARG A 561 5.64 -7.02 -10.33
C ARG A 561 6.19 -5.83 -9.55
N GLU A 562 6.52 -4.75 -10.25
CA GLU A 562 7.02 -3.51 -9.65
C GLU A 562 6.02 -2.84 -8.72
N ARG A 563 4.72 -2.91 -9.04
CA ARG A 563 3.64 -2.38 -8.19
C ARG A 563 3.34 -3.31 -7.01
N HIS A 564 3.75 -4.57 -7.10
CA HIS A 564 3.46 -5.59 -6.11
C HIS A 564 4.56 -5.80 -5.08
N ARG A 565 5.60 -4.95 -5.03
CA ARG A 565 6.63 -4.99 -3.98
C ARG A 565 6.08 -5.28 -2.56
N PRO A 566 5.01 -4.61 -2.07
CA PRO A 566 4.47 -4.91 -0.73
C PRO A 566 3.93 -6.34 -0.60
N LEU A 567 3.32 -6.90 -1.65
CA LEU A 567 2.82 -8.28 -1.63
C LEU A 567 3.96 -9.28 -1.42
N TYR A 568 5.13 -9.05 -2.03
CA TYR A 568 6.30 -9.93 -1.87
C TYR A 568 6.78 -9.90 -0.42
N LEU A 569 7.11 -8.71 0.10
CA LEU A 569 7.62 -8.56 1.48
C LEU A 569 6.63 -9.11 2.52
N ASN A 570 5.36 -8.73 2.43
CA ASN A 570 4.32 -9.20 3.34
C ASN A 570 4.18 -10.73 3.32
N THR A 571 4.32 -11.35 2.14
CA THR A 571 4.23 -12.81 2.01
C THR A 571 5.45 -13.50 2.60
N LEU A 572 6.66 -12.96 2.41
CA LEU A 572 7.88 -13.49 3.03
C LEU A 572 7.78 -13.42 4.56
N MET A 573 7.25 -12.32 5.12
CA MET A 573 7.01 -12.20 6.56
C MET A 573 5.96 -13.18 7.09
N ALA A 574 4.96 -13.52 6.27
CA ALA A 574 3.97 -14.54 6.63
C ALA A 574 4.57 -15.95 6.76
N PHE A 575 5.66 -16.23 6.04
CA PHE A 575 6.35 -17.53 6.09
C PHE A 575 7.12 -17.74 7.38
N LEU A 576 7.75 -16.68 7.88
CA LEU A 576 8.58 -16.70 9.07
C LEU A 576 7.92 -17.47 10.24
N PRO A 577 6.75 -17.08 10.78
CA PRO A 577 6.15 -17.77 11.94
C PRO A 577 5.66 -19.19 11.63
N VAL A 578 5.60 -19.58 10.35
CA VAL A 578 5.18 -20.92 9.92
C VAL A 578 6.36 -21.89 9.82
N ILE A 579 7.57 -21.38 9.57
CA ILE A 579 8.78 -22.20 9.42
C ILE A 579 9.07 -23.03 10.67
N GLN A 580 8.72 -22.54 11.86
CA GLN A 580 8.92 -23.27 13.12
C GLN A 580 8.20 -24.62 13.17
N TYR A 581 7.11 -24.80 12.41
CA TYR A 581 6.34 -26.06 12.36
C TYR A 581 7.00 -27.12 11.46
N ILE A 582 8.01 -26.76 10.68
CA ILE A 582 8.74 -27.68 9.81
C ILE A 582 9.76 -28.46 10.65
N GLN A 583 9.61 -29.78 10.67
CA GLN A 583 10.44 -30.65 11.50
C GLN A 583 11.87 -30.83 10.97
N ILE A 584 12.09 -30.68 9.65
CA ILE A 584 13.37 -30.94 9.00
C ILE A 584 14.23 -29.67 9.03
N PRO A 585 15.35 -29.63 9.80
CA PRO A 585 16.15 -28.42 9.95
C PRO A 585 16.73 -27.89 8.63
N GLY A 586 17.26 -28.78 7.77
CA GLY A 586 17.82 -28.38 6.49
C GLY A 586 16.81 -27.74 5.54
N THR A 587 15.52 -28.10 5.66
CA THR A 587 14.45 -27.44 4.90
C THR A 587 14.22 -26.01 5.41
N ARG A 588 14.23 -25.79 6.73
CA ARG A 588 14.13 -24.45 7.33
C ARG A 588 15.28 -23.56 6.88
N GLU A 589 16.51 -24.07 6.93
CA GLU A 589 17.72 -23.35 6.47
C GLU A 589 17.63 -22.96 5.00
N ARG A 590 17.15 -23.86 4.15
CA ARG A 590 16.93 -23.59 2.73
C ARG A 590 15.90 -22.47 2.52
N ILE A 591 14.76 -22.54 3.20
CA ILE A 591 13.71 -21.51 3.10
C ILE A 591 14.28 -20.14 3.51
N LEU A 592 14.99 -20.06 4.63
CA LEU A 592 15.56 -18.81 5.14
C LEU A 592 16.59 -18.21 4.18
N ARG A 593 17.40 -19.06 3.53
CA ARG A 593 18.32 -18.63 2.47
C ARG A 593 17.57 -18.03 1.28
N GLU A 594 16.54 -18.69 0.78
CA GLU A 594 15.73 -18.19 -0.35
C GLU A 594 15.00 -16.88 0.02
N ILE A 595 14.51 -16.74 1.26
CA ILE A 595 13.93 -15.48 1.75
C ILE A 595 14.98 -14.35 1.76
N LEU A 596 16.18 -14.59 2.29
CA LEU A 596 17.26 -13.59 2.31
C LEU A 596 17.67 -13.17 0.88
N GLU A 597 17.78 -14.11 -0.05
CA GLU A 597 18.11 -13.81 -1.45
C GLU A 597 17.06 -12.91 -2.12
N ILE A 598 15.77 -13.21 -1.92
CA ILE A 598 14.68 -12.37 -2.43
C ILE A 598 14.70 -10.98 -1.76
N SER A 599 14.88 -10.92 -0.44
CA SER A 599 14.97 -9.65 0.30
C SER A 599 16.16 -8.79 -0.15
N ASP A 600 17.32 -9.38 -0.44
CA ASP A 600 18.48 -8.63 -0.98
C ASP A 600 18.17 -8.07 -2.36
N GLN A 601 17.53 -8.86 -3.24
CA GLN A 601 17.16 -8.37 -4.56
C GLN A 601 16.16 -7.21 -4.50
N ILE A 602 15.16 -7.29 -3.61
CA ILE A 602 14.19 -6.21 -3.39
C ILE A 602 14.90 -4.97 -2.82
N GLY A 603 15.72 -5.14 -1.78
CA GLY A 603 16.44 -4.04 -1.14
C GLY A 603 17.37 -3.30 -2.10
N GLU A 604 18.11 -4.02 -2.94
CA GLU A 604 18.96 -3.41 -3.96
C GLU A 604 18.18 -2.61 -4.99
N ARG A 605 17.02 -3.12 -5.42
CA ARG A 605 16.10 -2.38 -6.29
C ARG A 605 15.56 -1.12 -5.59
N ASP A 606 15.25 -1.20 -4.31
CA ASP A 606 14.71 -0.08 -3.53
C ASP A 606 15.70 1.07 -3.34
N ILE A 607 17.00 0.76 -3.20
CA ILE A 607 18.06 1.77 -3.18
C ILE A 607 18.03 2.57 -4.49
N VAL A 608 17.93 1.89 -5.63
CA VAL A 608 17.91 2.53 -6.96
C VAL A 608 16.63 3.34 -7.19
N ARG A 609 15.51 2.93 -6.59
CA ARG A 609 14.20 3.58 -6.75
C ARG A 609 13.87 4.62 -5.68
N LYS A 610 14.71 4.77 -4.65
CA LYS A 610 14.43 5.59 -3.46
C LYS A 610 13.19 5.13 -2.70
N GLU A 611 13.04 3.81 -2.56
CA GLU A 611 11.90 3.16 -1.90
C GLU A 611 12.33 2.34 -0.68
N VAL A 612 13.56 2.51 -0.18
CA VAL A 612 13.98 1.86 1.08
C VAL A 612 13.19 2.47 2.23
N THR A 613 12.47 1.63 2.97
CA THR A 613 11.62 2.05 4.09
C THR A 613 12.10 1.46 5.41
N ARG A 614 11.59 2.00 6.53
CA ARG A 614 11.87 1.48 7.87
C ARG A 614 11.30 0.07 8.04
N GLU A 615 10.11 -0.21 7.51
CA GLU A 615 9.50 -1.53 7.61
C GLU A 615 10.33 -2.59 6.89
N PHE A 616 10.96 -2.27 5.76
CA PHE A 616 11.85 -3.21 5.08
C PHE A 616 13.05 -3.63 5.96
N ILE A 617 13.58 -2.72 6.78
CA ILE A 617 14.69 -3.01 7.69
C ILE A 617 14.22 -3.87 8.85
N ASP A 618 13.06 -3.56 9.42
CA ASP A 618 12.42 -4.35 10.48
C ASP A 618 12.12 -5.79 10.01
N ASP A 619 11.61 -5.94 8.79
CA ASP A 619 11.35 -7.24 8.15
C ASP A 619 12.64 -8.05 7.93
N LEU A 620 13.71 -7.36 7.56
CA LEU A 620 15.02 -7.99 7.44
C LEU A 620 15.58 -8.39 8.80
N ALA A 621 15.39 -7.57 9.85
CA ALA A 621 15.78 -7.92 11.21
C ALA A 621 15.09 -9.20 11.69
N ASP A 622 13.78 -9.31 11.49
CA ASP A 622 13.02 -10.53 11.80
C ASP A 622 13.53 -11.75 11.03
N THR A 623 13.86 -11.57 9.75
CA THR A 623 14.46 -12.65 8.94
C THR A 623 15.82 -13.08 9.50
N VAL A 624 16.63 -12.14 9.98
CA VAL A 624 17.93 -12.43 10.60
C VAL A 624 17.75 -13.14 11.95
N ILE A 625 16.80 -12.71 12.77
CA ILE A 625 16.43 -13.38 14.02
C ILE A 625 15.99 -14.82 13.72
N ALA A 626 15.13 -15.03 12.71
CA ALA A 626 14.73 -16.34 12.25
C ALA A 626 15.92 -17.21 11.83
N CYS A 627 16.92 -16.63 11.15
CA CYS A 627 18.15 -17.33 10.82
C CYS A 627 18.92 -17.76 12.07
N ILE A 628 19.06 -16.87 13.06
CA ILE A 628 19.77 -17.16 14.30
C ILE A 628 19.06 -18.25 15.11
N GLU A 629 17.73 -18.24 15.12
CA GLU A 629 16.91 -19.19 15.87
C GLU A 629 16.81 -20.57 15.21
N TYR A 630 16.63 -20.62 13.89
CA TYR A 630 16.25 -21.85 13.19
C TYR A 630 17.33 -22.43 12.27
N SER A 631 18.45 -21.74 12.06
CA SER A 631 19.58 -22.21 11.25
C SER A 631 20.82 -22.54 12.08
N SER A 632 21.48 -23.63 11.73
CA SER A 632 22.81 -23.98 12.23
C SER A 632 23.96 -23.45 11.35
N ASP A 633 23.65 -22.95 10.14
CA ASP A 633 24.63 -22.37 9.20
C ASP A 633 25.07 -20.97 9.64
N LYS A 634 26.24 -20.91 10.28
CA LYS A 634 26.88 -19.64 10.69
C LYS A 634 27.12 -18.66 9.54
N ASN A 635 27.35 -19.16 8.33
CA ASN A 635 27.58 -18.29 7.18
C ASN A 635 26.28 -17.61 6.75
N LEU A 636 25.15 -18.31 6.85
CA LEU A 636 23.83 -17.75 6.60
C LEU A 636 23.51 -16.60 7.58
N CYS A 637 23.71 -16.83 8.88
CA CYS A 637 23.48 -15.80 9.89
C CYS A 637 24.40 -14.58 9.69
N LYS A 638 25.68 -14.82 9.37
CA LYS A 638 26.63 -13.74 9.06
C LYS A 638 26.21 -12.95 7.82
N HIS A 639 25.74 -13.64 6.79
CA HIS A 639 25.23 -13.01 5.58
C HIS A 639 24.01 -12.12 5.87
N GLY A 640 23.05 -12.63 6.64
CA GLY A 640 21.89 -11.85 7.09
C GLY A 640 22.27 -10.58 7.87
N LEU A 641 23.18 -10.69 8.85
CA LEU A 641 23.68 -9.54 9.61
C LEU A 641 24.38 -8.49 8.73
N GLN A 642 25.15 -8.94 7.73
CA GLN A 642 25.78 -8.04 6.75
C GLN A 642 24.75 -7.29 5.91
N MET A 643 23.67 -7.97 5.49
CA MET A 643 22.57 -7.33 4.78
C MET A 643 21.86 -6.30 5.66
N LEU A 644 21.53 -6.64 6.91
CA LEU A 644 20.86 -5.73 7.84
C LEU A 644 21.68 -4.45 8.04
N LYS A 645 22.98 -4.61 8.32
CA LYS A 645 23.93 -3.49 8.45
C LYS A 645 23.96 -2.61 7.19
N LYS A 646 24.02 -3.22 6.00
CA LYS A 646 24.01 -2.51 4.71
C LYS A 646 22.78 -1.63 4.57
N TYR A 647 21.58 -2.18 4.73
CA TYR A 647 20.33 -1.44 4.50
C TYR A 647 20.04 -0.40 5.59
N ALA A 648 20.37 -0.71 6.85
CA ALA A 648 20.34 0.27 7.96
C ALA A 648 21.23 1.47 7.67
N THR A 649 22.46 1.25 7.22
CA THR A 649 23.41 2.33 6.89
C THR A 649 22.94 3.19 5.71
N VAL A 650 22.21 2.62 4.76
CA VAL A 650 21.67 3.38 3.63
C VAL A 650 20.52 4.29 4.06
N LEU A 651 19.60 3.78 4.89
CA LEU A 651 18.44 4.54 5.34
C LEU A 651 18.81 5.61 6.37
N ILE A 652 19.61 5.26 7.37
CA ILE A 652 19.93 6.10 8.53
C ILE A 652 21.06 7.06 8.17
N ARG A 653 20.75 8.36 8.19
CA ARG A 653 21.69 9.43 7.78
C ARG A 653 22.69 9.79 8.88
N ASP A 654 22.19 9.98 10.10
CA ASP A 654 22.97 10.24 11.30
C ASP A 654 22.31 9.48 12.46
N MET A 655 23.08 8.62 13.13
CA MET A 655 22.62 7.85 14.28
C MET A 655 22.26 8.75 15.49
N LYS A 656 22.71 10.02 15.49
CA LYS A 656 22.35 11.03 16.50
C LYS A 656 21.05 11.78 16.18
N GLU A 657 20.61 11.82 14.92
CA GLU A 657 19.35 12.46 14.52
C GLU A 657 18.12 11.61 14.93
N SER A 658 18.31 10.33 15.25
CA SER A 658 17.25 9.44 15.72
C SER A 658 17.79 8.28 16.57
N THR A 659 17.64 8.38 17.90
CA THR A 659 17.92 7.29 18.86
C THR A 659 17.03 6.05 18.64
N PHE A 660 15.90 6.23 17.97
CA PHE A 660 15.02 5.16 17.51
C PHE A 660 15.62 4.37 16.33
N GLU A 661 16.28 5.07 15.41
CA GLU A 661 17.01 4.45 14.30
C GLU A 661 18.30 3.79 14.80
N ALA A 662 18.92 4.34 15.86
CA ALA A 662 20.00 3.69 16.57
C ALA A 662 19.52 2.38 17.26
N ALA A 663 18.32 2.32 17.84
CA ALA A 663 17.80 1.08 18.43
C ALA A 663 17.61 -0.03 17.37
N ILE A 664 17.05 0.29 16.20
CA ILE A 664 16.88 -0.66 15.07
C ILE A 664 18.23 -1.08 14.45
N ALA A 665 19.25 -0.21 14.48
CA ALA A 665 20.57 -0.50 13.92
C ALA A 665 21.57 -1.16 14.91
N PHE A 666 21.30 -1.11 16.22
CA PHE A 666 22.19 -1.61 17.28
C PHE A 666 21.61 -2.76 18.12
N GLU A 667 20.30 -3.06 18.07
CA GLU A 667 19.79 -4.42 18.38
C GLU A 667 20.20 -5.40 17.27
#